data_AF-A0A3E2GZF0-F1
#
_entry.id   AF-A0A3E2GZF0-F1
#
_cell.length_a   1.000
_cell.length_b   1.000
_cell.length_c   1.000
_cell.angle_alpha   90.00
_cell.angle_beta   90.00
_cell.angle_gamma   90.00
#
_symmetry.space_group_name_H-M   'P 1'
#
loop_
_entity.id
_entity.type
_entity.pdbx_description
1 polymer ?
#
loop_
_entity_poly.entity_id
_entity_poly.type
_entity_poly.pdbx_seq_one_letter_code
_entity_poly.pdbx_strand_id
1 'polypeptide(L)'
;MDFLEKARHKAEDVVSQGTQAQYRNNPFFSSPPPPPPRPAAVTQPTTDSIFDVYADSGPETSSKSVFDVYADSSVDVTSRSGFDDVGTSTSSQDSKCTGEEARLTKYTQFYVHKNSVDFSICNYCYGSKILPYPSLCRQFEPYRATSDEDSTVCVFFLPRVLIMWQSECLPNDTLQPLLHYFQAAAHYEACDGPTTIKSGPYYEPLNGTIPGLAICPTCFEQFLHKTPFEFKFRMNLGNTTSSRWVCDMSQPFFRRVVKRLLEDEHPSFNDFAREANIRMSTPSCPGKDKPTTEFAKQFPGIMFATLDGGRGGVCKACYLDYVSNTPLQSVFGPIQLPSEHAGKLPCDLSSRISKAAMQFAIRRGDVQIWRKTVLAAERLTPCNGNHGVSTEELAGEKERVGELANCTSTKNSENFETSLSWRGRLLLNAIIPGVQAGNWSRLLEVAKGIAMEPPPCAGGNRGFTKDSGRRWLGRAAEDTADSNDCTIVFCEDCHARIIKGTRYAYHYSKDLTEAAYIARGDAGVFCPTYTKRTRALLREASETGQLAKFAQIWNYRTQLGKKRDSWIPILQNQMFQQQIAMMQTNQQSMLKGSAMMTALHMKGAASATETLMGFQGTQYGNSIIGFDHWTRSSANADMAWHNASNMQVGIGLADPSLMSNTNETLMQALRDEEAFKAVE
;
A
#
# COMPACT_ATOMS: atom_id res chain seq x y z
N MET A 1 11.41 -20.81 10.16
CA MET A 1 11.35 -19.97 8.95
C MET A 1 11.61 -18.51 9.29
N ASP A 2 10.73 -17.80 10.01
CA ASP A 2 10.90 -16.36 10.29
C ASP A 2 12.24 -15.96 10.99
N PHE A 3 12.74 -16.77 11.94
CA PHE A 3 14.06 -16.57 12.56
C PHE A 3 15.23 -16.70 11.56
N LEU A 4 15.17 -17.72 10.70
CA LEU A 4 16.19 -17.96 9.66
C LEU A 4 16.13 -16.89 8.57
N GLU A 5 14.94 -16.42 8.25
CA GLU A 5 14.70 -15.38 7.25
C GLU A 5 15.20 -14.01 7.76
N LYS A 6 14.99 -13.70 9.05
CA LYS A 6 15.61 -12.54 9.72
C LYS A 6 17.13 -12.63 9.79
N ALA A 7 17.69 -13.80 10.09
CA ALA A 7 19.13 -14.02 10.07
C ALA A 7 19.71 -13.86 8.66
N ARG A 8 19.00 -14.37 7.63
CA ARG A 8 19.35 -14.24 6.21
C ARG A 8 19.34 -12.78 5.75
N HIS A 9 18.25 -12.05 5.98
CA HIS A 9 18.17 -10.63 5.61
C HIS A 9 19.26 -9.78 6.26
N LYS A 10 19.53 -10.02 7.55
CA LYS A 10 20.60 -9.31 8.25
C LYS A 10 22.01 -9.68 7.74
N ALA A 11 22.20 -10.90 7.23
CA ALA A 11 23.45 -11.29 6.57
C ALA A 11 23.58 -10.65 5.18
N GLU A 12 22.50 -10.60 4.39
CA GLU A 12 22.43 -9.93 3.08
C GLU A 12 22.77 -8.43 3.17
N ASP A 13 22.31 -7.75 4.23
CA ASP A 13 22.62 -6.33 4.51
C ASP A 13 24.11 -6.12 4.80
N VAL A 14 24.72 -6.97 5.64
CA VAL A 14 26.16 -6.90 5.97
C VAL A 14 27.01 -7.16 4.72
N VAL A 15 26.59 -8.10 3.86
CA VAL A 15 27.29 -8.43 2.60
C VAL A 15 27.19 -7.28 1.60
N SER A 16 26.04 -6.63 1.50
CA SER A 16 25.83 -5.48 0.62
C SER A 16 26.68 -4.27 1.06
N GLN A 17 26.84 -4.07 2.36
CA GLN A 17 27.74 -3.04 2.91
C GLN A 17 29.22 -3.37 2.68
N GLY A 18 29.61 -4.65 2.83
CA GLY A 18 30.98 -5.11 2.58
C GLY A 18 31.39 -5.05 1.09
N THR A 19 30.47 -5.40 0.18
CA THR A 19 30.69 -5.30 -1.27
C THR A 19 30.74 -3.86 -1.75
N GLN A 20 29.92 -2.95 -1.21
CA GLN A 20 30.04 -1.50 -1.49
C GLN A 20 31.37 -0.91 -1.01
N ALA A 21 31.89 -1.36 0.13
CA ALA A 21 33.20 -0.93 0.64
C ALA A 21 34.37 -1.43 -0.24
N GLN A 22 34.28 -2.64 -0.79
CA GLN A 22 35.27 -3.17 -1.73
C GLN A 22 35.22 -2.48 -3.10
N TYR A 23 34.04 -2.11 -3.60
CA TYR A 23 33.92 -1.35 -4.86
C TYR A 23 34.49 0.07 -4.77
N ARG A 24 34.49 0.70 -3.58
CA ARG A 24 35.11 2.03 -3.36
C ARG A 24 36.64 2.04 -3.36
N ASN A 25 37.28 0.88 -3.14
CA ASN A 25 38.74 0.79 -2.99
C ASN A 25 39.43 0.12 -4.19
N ASN A 26 38.75 -0.02 -5.33
CA ASN A 26 39.32 -0.65 -6.52
C ASN A 26 40.08 0.38 -7.39
N PRO A 27 41.42 0.30 -7.56
CA PRO A 27 42.24 1.35 -8.17
C PRO A 27 42.13 1.43 -9.71
N PHE A 28 41.15 0.78 -10.34
CA PHE A 28 41.03 0.65 -11.80
C PHE A 28 40.03 1.60 -12.48
N PHE A 29 39.36 2.49 -11.74
CA PHE A 29 38.47 3.49 -12.33
C PHE A 29 38.99 4.92 -12.11
N SER A 30 39.70 5.43 -13.10
CA SER A 30 40.11 6.83 -13.20
C SER A 30 38.88 7.74 -13.29
N SER A 31 38.78 8.73 -12.39
CA SER A 31 37.74 9.77 -12.46
C SER A 31 37.95 10.69 -13.67
N PRO A 32 36.89 11.16 -14.34
CA PRO A 32 37.03 12.14 -15.42
C PRO A 32 37.44 13.53 -14.87
N PRO A 33 38.16 14.35 -15.66
CA PRO A 33 38.63 15.66 -15.21
C PRO A 33 37.47 16.65 -15.05
N PRO A 34 37.60 17.65 -14.15
CA PRO A 34 36.56 18.65 -13.92
C PRO A 34 36.43 19.62 -15.11
N PRO A 35 35.21 20.13 -15.38
CA PRO A 35 35.00 21.11 -16.45
C PRO A 35 35.59 22.49 -16.10
N PRO A 36 35.93 23.31 -17.12
CA PRO A 36 36.54 24.61 -16.92
C PRO A 36 35.55 25.64 -16.34
N PRO A 37 36.05 26.66 -15.61
CA PRO A 37 35.20 27.69 -15.00
C PRO A 37 34.60 28.63 -16.05
N ARG A 38 33.30 28.91 -15.92
CA ARG A 38 32.57 29.85 -16.80
C ARG A 38 32.78 31.30 -16.32
N PRO A 39 32.90 32.30 -17.22
CA PRO A 39 33.15 33.70 -16.84
C PRO A 39 31.96 34.38 -16.17
N ALA A 40 32.27 35.36 -15.32
CA ALA A 40 31.35 36.20 -14.56
C ALA A 40 30.41 37.02 -15.46
N ALA A 41 29.15 37.13 -15.04
CA ALA A 41 28.11 37.91 -15.72
C ALA A 41 28.16 39.39 -15.31
N VAL A 42 27.98 40.25 -16.30
CA VAL A 42 27.79 41.71 -16.20
C VAL A 42 26.33 42.02 -15.88
N THR A 43 26.13 43.04 -15.04
CA THR A 43 24.87 43.47 -14.44
C THR A 43 24.08 44.49 -15.29
N GLN A 44 22.74 44.51 -15.05
CA GLN A 44 21.71 45.57 -15.27
C GLN A 44 20.73 45.40 -16.46
N PRO A 45 19.50 45.98 -16.43
CA PRO A 45 18.57 46.15 -15.31
C PRO A 45 17.10 45.73 -15.61
N THR A 46 16.35 45.55 -14.52
CA THR A 46 14.88 45.54 -14.26
C THR A 46 13.87 45.85 -15.38
N THR A 47 12.86 44.97 -15.50
CA THR A 47 11.44 45.34 -15.65
C THR A 47 10.55 44.42 -14.80
N ASP A 48 9.51 45.01 -14.22
CA ASP A 48 8.68 44.49 -13.13
C ASP A 48 7.67 43.39 -13.51
N SER A 49 7.38 42.59 -12.48
CA SER A 49 6.04 42.14 -12.03
C SER A 49 5.67 40.65 -12.12
N ILE A 50 5.05 40.22 -11.00
CA ILE A 50 4.22 39.02 -10.76
C ILE A 50 4.95 37.73 -10.35
N PHE A 51 5.74 37.69 -9.28
CA PHE A 51 6.03 36.43 -8.55
C PHE A 51 6.47 36.68 -7.09
N ASP A 52 5.56 36.52 -6.13
CA ASP A 52 5.86 36.40 -4.68
C ASP A 52 4.87 35.43 -4.00
N VAL A 53 4.85 34.15 -4.42
CA VAL A 53 4.00 33.10 -3.77
C VAL A 53 4.78 31.81 -3.42
N TYR A 54 6.11 31.81 -3.59
CA TYR A 54 6.93 30.63 -3.27
C TYR A 54 8.24 30.99 -2.56
N ALA A 55 8.18 31.66 -1.41
CA ALA A 55 9.21 31.54 -0.37
C ALA A 55 8.71 32.09 0.99
N ASP A 56 8.85 31.24 2.01
CA ASP A 56 8.97 31.43 3.45
C ASP A 56 8.59 32.77 4.14
N SER A 57 7.86 32.66 5.25
CA SER A 57 7.97 33.59 6.40
C SER A 57 7.18 33.11 7.64
N GLY A 58 7.90 32.65 8.66
CA GLY A 58 7.74 33.19 10.02
C GLY A 58 8.88 34.19 10.30
N PRO A 59 8.97 34.88 11.46
CA PRO A 59 8.34 34.55 12.76
C PRO A 59 7.68 35.72 13.54
N GLU A 60 6.96 35.30 14.60
CA GLU A 60 6.66 35.94 15.91
C GLU A 60 6.20 37.41 16.07
N THR A 61 5.11 37.62 16.83
CA THR A 61 5.17 38.26 18.18
C THR A 61 3.86 38.18 18.97
N SER A 62 4.01 37.68 20.21
CA SER A 62 3.31 37.99 21.47
C SER A 62 2.23 39.10 21.50
N SER A 63 1.05 38.77 22.06
CA SER A 63 0.50 39.51 23.21
C SER A 63 -0.51 38.68 24.02
N LYS A 64 -0.41 38.80 25.35
CA LYS A 64 -1.26 38.22 26.39
C LYS A 64 -2.43 39.17 26.72
N SER A 65 -3.62 38.62 27.02
CA SER A 65 -4.50 39.03 28.14
C SER A 65 -5.69 38.04 28.23
N VAL A 66 -5.78 37.19 29.26
CA VAL A 66 -6.52 37.42 30.53
C VAL A 66 -8.01 37.69 30.30
N PHE A 67 -8.86 36.69 30.63
CA PHE A 67 -10.06 36.88 31.46
C PHE A 67 -10.57 35.52 31.96
N ASP A 68 -10.65 35.40 33.30
CA ASP A 68 -11.36 34.37 34.06
C ASP A 68 -12.88 34.51 33.91
N VAL A 69 -13.61 33.39 33.87
CA VAL A 69 -14.95 33.31 34.47
C VAL A 69 -15.15 31.91 35.07
N TYR A 70 -15.27 31.89 36.40
CA TYR A 70 -15.87 30.83 37.21
C TYR A 70 -17.41 30.93 37.18
N ALA A 71 -18.09 29.79 37.14
CA ALA A 71 -19.40 29.47 37.75
C ALA A 71 -19.83 28.11 37.16
N ASP A 72 -19.69 26.97 37.83
CA ASP A 72 -20.43 26.50 39.02
C ASP A 72 -21.95 26.63 38.92
N SER A 73 -22.63 25.49 38.74
CA SER A 73 -23.97 25.22 39.28
C SER A 73 -24.31 23.74 39.10
N SER A 74 -24.25 23.04 40.23
CA SER A 74 -24.98 21.82 40.57
C SER A 74 -26.49 21.92 40.36
N VAL A 75 -27.15 20.88 39.83
CA VAL A 75 -28.47 20.41 40.31
C VAL A 75 -28.60 18.89 40.06
N ASP A 76 -29.08 18.20 41.09
CA ASP A 76 -29.40 16.78 41.20
C ASP A 76 -30.64 16.32 40.39
N VAL A 77 -30.54 15.07 39.93
CA VAL A 77 -31.52 13.96 39.91
C VAL A 77 -33.03 14.29 40.00
N THR A 78 -33.81 13.89 38.98
CA THR A 78 -34.90 12.87 39.11
C THR A 78 -35.51 12.44 37.78
N SER A 79 -35.91 11.18 37.77
CA SER A 79 -36.56 10.36 36.75
C SER A 79 -37.95 10.81 36.29
N ARG A 80 -38.28 10.66 34.99
CA ARG A 80 -39.43 9.85 34.48
C ARG A 80 -39.60 9.90 32.95
N SER A 81 -39.77 8.71 32.38
CA SER A 81 -40.64 8.28 31.26
C SER A 81 -41.09 9.28 30.19
N GLY A 82 -40.90 8.91 28.93
CA GLY A 82 -41.70 9.39 27.81
C GLY A 82 -41.09 9.04 26.46
N PHE A 83 -41.79 8.19 25.71
CA PHE A 83 -41.60 7.99 24.27
C PHE A 83 -41.73 9.32 23.49
N ASP A 84 -41.22 9.30 22.27
CA ASP A 84 -41.35 10.31 21.20
C ASP A 84 -40.32 11.44 21.18
N ASP A 85 -39.16 11.15 20.57
CA ASP A 85 -38.53 12.12 19.68
C ASP A 85 -37.69 11.40 18.61
N VAL A 86 -38.34 11.07 17.48
CA VAL A 86 -37.63 10.76 16.24
C VAL A 86 -36.97 12.07 15.83
N GLY A 87 -35.71 12.22 16.27
CA GLY A 87 -34.90 13.39 16.06
C GLY A 87 -34.98 13.85 14.62
N THR A 88 -35.51 15.07 14.47
CA THR A 88 -35.48 15.89 13.26
C THR A 88 -34.11 15.77 12.62
N SER A 89 -34.01 14.95 11.59
CA SER A 89 -32.81 14.78 10.79
C SER A 89 -32.48 16.14 10.21
N THR A 90 -31.40 16.76 10.68
CA THR A 90 -30.78 17.92 10.05
C THR A 90 -30.76 17.68 8.55
N SER A 91 -31.50 18.50 7.80
CA SER A 91 -31.72 18.34 6.36
C SER A 91 -30.38 18.05 5.68
N SER A 92 -30.19 16.78 5.30
CA SER A 92 -29.12 16.42 4.38
C SER A 92 -29.41 17.22 3.12
N GLN A 93 -28.62 18.25 2.83
CA GLN A 93 -28.63 18.85 1.51
C GLN A 93 -28.59 17.70 0.52
N ASP A 94 -29.66 17.54 -0.26
CA ASP A 94 -29.90 16.42 -1.16
C ASP A 94 -28.81 16.39 -2.22
N SER A 95 -27.67 15.79 -1.87
CA SER A 95 -26.54 15.62 -2.77
C SER A 95 -27.04 14.80 -3.95
N LYS A 96 -26.95 15.36 -5.16
CA LYS A 96 -27.28 14.70 -6.43
C LYS A 96 -26.76 13.26 -6.40
N CYS A 97 -27.58 12.30 -6.84
CA CYS A 97 -27.17 10.90 -6.92
C CYS A 97 -25.95 10.76 -7.84
N THR A 98 -24.79 10.42 -7.25
CA THR A 98 -23.58 10.10 -8.01
C THR A 98 -23.59 8.66 -8.50
N GLY A 99 -24.13 7.75 -7.70
CA GLY A 99 -24.42 6.37 -8.08
C GLY A 99 -23.21 5.46 -8.37
N GLU A 100 -21.98 5.99 -8.38
CA GLU A 100 -20.77 5.21 -8.70
C GLU A 100 -20.22 4.37 -7.53
N GLU A 101 -20.61 4.67 -6.28
CA GLU A 101 -20.07 4.02 -5.07
C GLU A 101 -21.19 3.52 -4.17
N ALA A 102 -20.94 2.36 -3.53
CA ALA A 102 -21.83 1.81 -2.53
C ALA A 102 -21.91 2.77 -1.32
N ARG A 103 -23.13 3.00 -0.82
CA ARG A 103 -23.39 3.83 0.35
C ARG A 103 -23.98 2.97 1.45
N LEU A 104 -23.52 3.20 2.68
CA LEU A 104 -24.13 2.55 3.84
C LEU A 104 -25.58 2.96 4.00
N THR A 105 -26.42 1.95 4.12
CA THR A 105 -27.89 2.06 4.19
C THR A 105 -28.36 2.67 5.51
N LYS A 106 -27.52 2.63 6.56
CA LYS A 106 -27.81 3.34 7.82
C LYS A 106 -27.75 4.86 7.75
N TYR A 107 -27.07 5.45 6.74
CA TYR A 107 -26.98 6.91 6.57
C TYR A 107 -27.62 7.43 5.30
N THR A 108 -28.02 6.54 4.39
CA THR A 108 -28.68 6.92 3.14
C THR A 108 -29.89 6.03 2.99
N GLN A 109 -31.07 6.64 2.95
CA GLN A 109 -32.30 5.88 2.68
C GLN A 109 -32.27 5.39 1.23
N PHE A 110 -32.51 4.09 1.07
CA PHE A 110 -32.76 3.45 -0.22
C PHE A 110 -34.19 2.90 -0.26
N TYR A 111 -34.70 2.67 -1.45
CA TYR A 111 -35.97 2.00 -1.71
C TYR A 111 -35.68 0.78 -2.56
N VAL A 112 -36.26 -0.35 -2.21
CA VAL A 112 -36.13 -1.61 -2.96
C VAL A 112 -37.50 -2.05 -3.45
N HIS A 113 -37.51 -2.84 -4.51
CA HIS A 113 -38.74 -3.45 -4.98
C HIS A 113 -39.18 -4.56 -4.03
N LYS A 114 -40.48 -4.66 -3.76
CA LYS A 114 -41.05 -5.61 -2.79
C LYS A 114 -40.70 -7.09 -3.04
N ASN A 115 -40.40 -7.44 -4.28
CA ASN A 115 -40.05 -8.81 -4.69
C ASN A 115 -38.57 -8.98 -5.07
N SER A 116 -37.72 -7.96 -4.94
CA SER A 116 -36.29 -8.06 -5.26
C SER A 116 -35.49 -6.95 -4.56
N VAL A 117 -34.59 -7.36 -3.67
CA VAL A 117 -33.69 -6.45 -2.93
C VAL A 117 -32.53 -5.93 -3.79
N ASP A 118 -32.24 -6.60 -4.91
CA ASP A 118 -31.14 -6.22 -5.82
C ASP A 118 -31.44 -4.94 -6.61
N PHE A 119 -32.71 -4.54 -6.65
CA PHE A 119 -33.16 -3.31 -7.30
C PHE A 119 -33.29 -2.17 -6.30
N SER A 120 -32.13 -1.62 -5.88
CA SER A 120 -32.07 -0.54 -4.89
C SER A 120 -31.92 0.85 -5.53
N ILE A 121 -32.76 1.79 -5.09
CA ILE A 121 -32.82 3.17 -5.58
C ILE A 121 -32.61 4.11 -4.40
N CYS A 122 -31.63 5.03 -4.48
CA CYS A 122 -31.44 6.01 -3.42
C CYS A 122 -32.62 6.98 -3.30
N ASN A 123 -32.81 7.57 -2.12
CA ASN A 123 -33.90 8.51 -1.82
C ASN A 123 -34.08 9.61 -2.89
N TYR A 124 -32.97 10.21 -3.34
CA TYR A 124 -32.99 11.25 -4.38
C TYR A 124 -33.61 10.74 -5.70
N CYS A 125 -33.15 9.59 -6.19
CA CYS A 125 -33.67 9.00 -7.43
C CYS A 125 -35.10 8.49 -7.27
N TYR A 126 -35.46 7.97 -6.09
CA TYR A 126 -36.83 7.56 -5.82
C TYR A 126 -37.79 8.76 -5.88
N GLY A 127 -37.49 9.84 -5.14
CA GLY A 127 -38.32 11.04 -5.12
C GLY A 127 -38.43 11.73 -6.48
N SER A 128 -37.34 11.78 -7.25
CA SER A 128 -37.32 12.49 -8.54
C SER A 128 -37.82 11.65 -9.72
N LYS A 129 -37.61 10.33 -9.73
CA LYS A 129 -37.88 9.48 -10.91
C LYS A 129 -38.99 8.45 -10.71
N ILE A 130 -39.25 8.00 -9.49
CA ILE A 130 -40.24 6.95 -9.20
C ILE A 130 -41.53 7.55 -8.61
N LEU A 131 -41.41 8.39 -7.58
CA LEU A 131 -42.53 8.95 -6.84
C LEU A 131 -43.60 9.64 -7.70
N PRO A 132 -43.27 10.31 -8.83
CA PRO A 132 -44.27 10.91 -9.73
C PRO A 132 -45.24 9.90 -10.38
N TYR A 133 -44.99 8.60 -10.29
CA TYR A 133 -45.77 7.53 -10.94
C TYR A 133 -46.42 6.62 -9.88
N PRO A 134 -47.68 6.88 -9.46
CA PRO A 134 -48.31 6.23 -8.30
C PRO A 134 -48.45 4.70 -8.40
N SER A 135 -48.70 4.17 -9.60
CA SER A 135 -48.81 2.75 -9.91
C SER A 135 -47.49 2.00 -9.68
N LEU A 136 -46.37 2.62 -10.07
CA LEU A 136 -45.04 2.06 -9.96
C LEU A 136 -44.44 2.28 -8.56
N CYS A 137 -44.63 3.46 -7.96
CA CYS A 137 -44.00 3.80 -6.68
C CYS A 137 -44.48 2.91 -5.52
N ARG A 138 -45.73 2.43 -5.56
CA ARG A 138 -46.32 1.49 -4.58
C ARG A 138 -45.68 0.10 -4.61
N GLN A 139 -44.91 -0.23 -5.64
CA GLN A 139 -44.18 -1.51 -5.75
C GLN A 139 -42.85 -1.50 -5.01
N PHE A 140 -42.45 -0.33 -4.48
CA PHE A 140 -41.25 -0.17 -3.69
C PHE A 140 -41.57 -0.03 -2.22
N GLU A 141 -40.58 -0.32 -1.39
CA GLU A 141 -40.60 -0.07 0.04
C GLU A 141 -39.24 0.45 0.52
N PRO A 142 -39.20 1.19 1.64
CA PRO A 142 -37.94 1.61 2.23
C PRO A 142 -37.07 0.40 2.56
N TYR A 143 -35.84 0.39 2.04
CA TYR A 143 -34.85 -0.61 2.40
C TYR A 143 -34.54 -0.52 3.90
N ARG A 144 -34.57 -1.67 4.57
CA ARG A 144 -34.23 -1.79 5.98
C ARG A 144 -32.89 -2.50 6.11
N ALA A 145 -31.90 -1.78 6.63
CA ALA A 145 -30.58 -2.34 6.92
C ALA A 145 -30.72 -3.51 7.90
N THR A 146 -30.06 -4.62 7.57
CA THR A 146 -29.90 -5.80 8.43
C THR A 146 -28.66 -5.70 9.31
N SER A 147 -27.68 -4.88 8.91
CA SER A 147 -26.49 -4.57 9.68
C SER A 147 -26.04 -3.12 9.52
N ASP A 148 -25.22 -2.67 10.46
CA ASP A 148 -24.56 -1.37 10.42
C ASP A 148 -23.55 -1.23 9.27
N GLU A 149 -23.13 -2.35 8.67
CA GLU A 149 -22.15 -2.44 7.59
C GLU A 149 -22.82 -2.58 6.21
N ASP A 150 -24.16 -2.68 6.16
CA ASP A 150 -24.89 -2.88 4.91
C ASP A 150 -24.75 -1.67 4.00
N SER A 151 -24.16 -1.87 2.82
CA SER A 151 -24.04 -0.85 1.77
C SER A 151 -24.69 -1.29 0.47
N THR A 152 -25.19 -0.32 -0.30
CA THR A 152 -25.80 -0.58 -1.61
C THR A 152 -25.57 0.57 -2.59
N VAL A 153 -25.74 0.30 -3.88
CA VAL A 153 -25.52 1.25 -4.98
C VAL A 153 -26.85 1.59 -5.62
N CYS A 154 -27.10 2.88 -5.91
CA CYS A 154 -28.33 3.28 -6.60
C CYS A 154 -28.30 2.82 -8.05
N VAL A 155 -29.09 1.80 -8.42
CA VAL A 155 -29.14 1.22 -9.77
C VAL A 155 -29.54 2.20 -10.87
N PHE A 156 -30.21 3.31 -10.53
CA PHE A 156 -30.55 4.40 -11.45
C PHE A 156 -29.32 5.21 -11.92
N PHE A 157 -28.13 4.82 -11.50
CA PHE A 157 -26.87 5.30 -12.09
C PHE A 157 -26.54 4.64 -13.43
N LEU A 158 -27.07 3.43 -13.68
CA LEU A 158 -26.79 2.66 -14.88
C LEU A 158 -27.59 3.21 -16.07
N PRO A 159 -26.93 3.61 -17.19
CA PRO A 159 -27.63 4.13 -18.36
C PRO A 159 -28.70 3.18 -18.90
N ARG A 160 -28.42 1.87 -18.95
CA ARG A 160 -29.41 0.90 -19.40
C ARG A 160 -30.68 0.87 -18.55
N VAL A 161 -30.53 0.93 -17.23
CA VAL A 161 -31.67 0.95 -16.30
C VAL A 161 -32.52 2.19 -16.55
N LEU A 162 -31.89 3.34 -16.80
CA LEU A 162 -32.60 4.59 -17.11
C LEU A 162 -33.31 4.54 -18.46
N ILE A 163 -32.67 4.01 -19.50
CA ILE A 163 -33.27 3.89 -20.82
C ILE A 163 -34.48 2.95 -20.74
N MET A 164 -34.31 1.75 -20.17
CA MET A 164 -35.38 0.77 -20.01
C MET A 164 -36.54 1.30 -19.14
N TRP A 165 -36.20 2.07 -18.10
CA TRP A 165 -37.20 2.81 -17.31
C TRP A 165 -38.04 3.73 -18.21
N GLN A 166 -37.39 4.55 -19.04
CA GLN A 166 -38.05 5.55 -19.88
C GLN A 166 -38.79 4.96 -21.09
N SER A 167 -38.19 3.98 -21.77
CA SER A 167 -38.70 3.47 -23.05
C SER A 167 -39.64 2.27 -22.91
N GLU A 168 -39.53 1.50 -21.82
CA GLU A 168 -40.27 0.25 -21.66
C GLU A 168 -41.13 0.24 -20.40
N CYS A 169 -40.63 0.77 -19.27
CA CYS A 169 -41.38 0.69 -18.01
C CYS A 169 -42.47 1.76 -17.92
N LEU A 170 -42.10 3.03 -18.14
CA LEU A 170 -43.05 4.16 -18.05
C LEU A 170 -44.21 4.05 -19.06
N PRO A 171 -43.98 3.75 -20.35
CA PRO A 171 -45.08 3.72 -21.33
C PRO A 171 -46.07 2.58 -21.09
N ASN A 172 -45.59 1.47 -20.51
CA ASN A 172 -46.38 0.26 -20.29
C ASN A 172 -46.86 0.11 -18.84
N ASP A 173 -46.59 1.11 -17.98
CA ASP A 173 -46.90 1.11 -16.55
C ASP A 173 -46.50 -0.18 -15.82
N THR A 174 -45.28 -0.68 -16.08
CA THR A 174 -44.80 -1.95 -15.53
C THR A 174 -43.31 -1.93 -15.20
N LEU A 175 -42.89 -2.67 -14.16
CA LEU A 175 -41.47 -2.87 -13.80
C LEU A 175 -40.87 -4.14 -14.40
N GLN A 176 -41.67 -4.97 -15.09
CA GLN A 176 -41.23 -6.28 -15.58
C GLN A 176 -39.95 -6.26 -16.42
N PRO A 177 -39.74 -5.32 -17.36
CA PRO A 177 -38.49 -5.25 -18.11
C PRO A 177 -37.25 -5.14 -17.21
N LEU A 178 -37.31 -4.27 -16.19
CA LEU A 178 -36.22 -4.11 -15.23
C LEU A 178 -36.03 -5.35 -14.37
N LEU A 179 -37.11 -5.97 -13.88
CA LEU A 179 -37.02 -7.19 -13.08
C LEU A 179 -36.37 -8.34 -13.87
N HIS A 180 -36.74 -8.54 -15.13
CA HIS A 180 -36.10 -9.52 -16.01
C HIS A 180 -34.62 -9.20 -16.24
N TYR A 181 -34.28 -7.91 -16.41
CA TYR A 181 -32.89 -7.49 -16.53
C TYR A 181 -32.08 -7.86 -15.29
N PHE A 182 -32.57 -7.57 -14.07
CA PHE A 182 -31.82 -7.91 -12.85
C PHE A 182 -31.70 -9.42 -12.63
N GLN A 183 -32.72 -10.20 -12.98
CA GLN A 183 -32.64 -11.67 -12.97
C GLN A 183 -31.54 -12.17 -13.90
N ALA A 184 -31.46 -11.64 -15.13
CA ALA A 184 -30.38 -11.97 -16.05
C ALA A 184 -29.02 -11.44 -15.58
N ALA A 185 -29.00 -10.25 -14.96
CA ALA A 185 -27.78 -9.59 -14.53
C ALA A 185 -27.06 -10.32 -13.40
N ALA A 186 -27.79 -11.10 -12.59
CA ALA A 186 -27.21 -11.99 -11.61
C ALA A 186 -26.27 -13.06 -12.22
N HIS A 187 -26.33 -13.28 -13.54
CA HIS A 187 -25.50 -14.25 -14.25
C HIS A 187 -24.29 -13.61 -14.95
N TYR A 188 -24.14 -12.28 -14.90
CA TYR A 188 -22.95 -11.62 -15.42
C TYR A 188 -21.84 -11.64 -14.37
N GLU A 189 -20.63 -11.97 -14.82
CA GLU A 189 -19.44 -11.85 -13.98
C GLU A 189 -19.21 -10.39 -13.55
N ALA A 190 -18.69 -10.18 -12.35
CA ALA A 190 -18.28 -8.85 -11.94
C ALA A 190 -17.16 -8.31 -12.85
N CYS A 191 -17.06 -6.99 -12.99
CA CYS A 191 -15.92 -6.38 -13.65
C CYS A 191 -14.70 -6.41 -12.72
N ASP A 192 -13.60 -7.05 -13.15
CA ASP A 192 -12.37 -7.19 -12.34
C ASP A 192 -11.55 -5.90 -12.20
N GLY A 193 -12.08 -4.77 -12.69
CA GLY A 193 -11.44 -3.47 -12.56
C GLY A 193 -10.32 -3.18 -13.58
N PRO A 194 -9.57 -2.10 -13.37
CA PRO A 194 -8.59 -1.57 -14.33
C PRO A 194 -7.22 -2.25 -14.29
N THR A 195 -6.97 -3.13 -13.33
CA THR A 195 -5.65 -3.74 -13.08
C THR A 195 -5.58 -5.21 -13.46
N THR A 196 -6.71 -5.88 -13.59
CA THR A 196 -6.76 -7.31 -13.82
C THR A 196 -6.74 -7.60 -15.30
N ILE A 197 -5.69 -8.28 -15.73
CA ILE A 197 -5.54 -8.72 -17.11
C ILE A 197 -6.42 -9.95 -17.32
N LYS A 198 -7.39 -9.84 -18.22
CA LYS A 198 -8.30 -10.93 -18.59
C LYS A 198 -7.89 -11.61 -19.90
N SER A 199 -8.35 -12.85 -20.03
CA SER A 199 -8.50 -13.58 -21.28
C SER A 199 -9.99 -13.82 -21.54
N GLY A 200 -10.39 -13.97 -22.80
CA GLY A 200 -11.79 -14.24 -23.17
C GLY A 200 -12.47 -13.05 -23.85
N PRO A 201 -13.81 -13.06 -23.93
CA PRO A 201 -14.54 -12.14 -24.79
C PRO A 201 -14.55 -10.70 -24.25
N TYR A 202 -14.45 -9.74 -25.17
CA TYR A 202 -14.59 -8.32 -24.89
C TYR A 202 -15.26 -7.61 -26.06
N TYR A 203 -15.78 -6.41 -25.80
CA TYR A 203 -16.31 -5.53 -26.82
C TYR A 203 -15.27 -4.49 -27.20
N GLU A 204 -15.12 -4.27 -28.49
CA GLU A 204 -14.25 -3.24 -29.06
C GLU A 204 -15.02 -2.39 -30.10
N PRO A 205 -14.64 -1.12 -30.27
CA PRO A 205 -15.25 -0.26 -31.29
C PRO A 205 -15.02 -0.77 -32.71
N LEU A 206 -16.02 -0.63 -33.56
CA LEU A 206 -15.92 -0.95 -34.98
C LEU A 206 -14.83 -0.11 -35.66
N ASN A 207 -14.18 -0.72 -36.66
CA ASN A 207 -13.16 -0.10 -37.51
C ASN A 207 -11.98 0.52 -36.75
N GLY A 208 -11.72 0.10 -35.50
CA GLY A 208 -10.64 0.66 -34.69
C GLY A 208 -10.81 2.15 -34.40
N THR A 209 -12.05 2.65 -34.33
CA THR A 209 -12.36 4.06 -34.08
C THR A 209 -11.79 4.61 -32.77
N ILE A 210 -11.58 3.73 -31.77
CA ILE A 210 -10.84 4.02 -30.54
C ILE A 210 -9.84 2.87 -30.34
N PRO A 211 -8.61 2.98 -30.89
CA PRO A 211 -7.63 1.90 -30.84
C PRO A 211 -7.29 1.49 -29.40
N GLY A 212 -7.31 0.19 -29.14
CA GLY A 212 -6.94 -0.40 -27.84
C GLY A 212 -8.03 -0.36 -26.78
N LEU A 213 -9.21 0.24 -27.05
CA LEU A 213 -10.32 0.24 -26.09
C LEU A 213 -10.95 -1.17 -26.00
N ALA A 214 -10.98 -1.73 -24.79
CA ALA A 214 -11.61 -3.02 -24.50
C ALA A 214 -12.62 -2.91 -23.36
N ILE A 215 -13.82 -3.47 -23.56
CA ILE A 215 -14.93 -3.40 -22.61
C ILE A 215 -15.39 -4.81 -22.27
N CYS A 216 -15.45 -5.18 -20.98
CA CYS A 216 -15.97 -6.49 -20.60
C CYS A 216 -17.49 -6.60 -20.88
N PRO A 217 -18.03 -7.81 -21.07
CA PRO A 217 -19.45 -8.00 -21.32
C PRO A 217 -20.35 -7.29 -20.30
N THR A 218 -20.03 -7.36 -19.02
CA THR A 218 -20.79 -6.72 -17.94
C THR A 218 -20.86 -5.20 -18.08
N CYS A 219 -19.71 -4.55 -18.34
CA CYS A 219 -19.68 -3.11 -18.54
C CYS A 219 -20.38 -2.68 -19.84
N PHE A 220 -20.26 -3.47 -20.90
CA PHE A 220 -21.00 -3.22 -22.14
C PHE A 220 -22.51 -3.29 -21.89
N GLU A 221 -22.95 -4.34 -21.21
CA GLU A 221 -24.34 -4.64 -20.90
C GLU A 221 -24.97 -3.60 -19.95
N GLN A 222 -24.17 -2.97 -19.09
CA GLN A 222 -24.61 -1.94 -18.15
C GLN A 222 -24.63 -0.52 -18.74
N PHE A 223 -23.63 -0.17 -19.57
CA PHE A 223 -23.40 1.21 -20.01
C PHE A 223 -23.67 1.47 -21.50
N LEU A 224 -23.69 0.44 -22.36
CA LEU A 224 -23.76 0.61 -23.82
C LEU A 224 -24.90 -0.16 -24.48
N HIS A 225 -25.31 -1.31 -23.95
CA HIS A 225 -26.44 -2.06 -24.51
C HIS A 225 -27.75 -1.25 -24.41
N LYS A 226 -28.56 -1.28 -25.48
CA LYS A 226 -29.76 -0.46 -25.71
C LYS A 226 -29.52 1.05 -25.80
N THR A 227 -28.26 1.50 -25.82
CA THR A 227 -27.94 2.90 -26.08
C THR A 227 -27.76 3.15 -27.59
N PRO A 228 -27.83 4.41 -28.06
CA PRO A 228 -27.42 4.76 -29.42
C PRO A 228 -25.96 4.42 -29.78
N PHE A 229 -25.14 3.98 -28.82
CA PHE A 229 -23.75 3.58 -29.08
C PHE A 229 -23.59 2.09 -29.33
N GLU A 230 -24.59 1.25 -29.01
CA GLU A 230 -24.47 -0.22 -29.05
C GLU A 230 -23.93 -0.75 -30.38
N PHE A 231 -24.51 -0.30 -31.49
CA PHE A 231 -24.18 -0.75 -32.85
C PHE A 231 -22.80 -0.28 -33.34
N LYS A 232 -22.06 0.50 -32.53
CA LYS A 232 -20.70 0.95 -32.83
C LYS A 232 -19.64 0.03 -32.23
N PHE A 233 -20.05 -1.04 -31.56
CA PHE A 233 -19.17 -2.05 -31.00
C PHE A 233 -19.40 -3.42 -31.63
N ARG A 234 -18.37 -4.26 -31.58
CA ARG A 234 -18.47 -5.69 -31.87
C ARG A 234 -17.86 -6.48 -30.72
N MET A 235 -18.38 -7.70 -30.51
CA MET A 235 -17.75 -8.65 -29.60
C MET A 235 -16.57 -9.33 -30.30
N ASN A 236 -15.43 -9.31 -29.64
CA ASN A 236 -14.26 -10.11 -29.95
C ASN A 236 -14.26 -11.32 -29.00
N LEU A 237 -14.19 -12.54 -29.53
CA LEU A 237 -14.28 -13.77 -28.72
C LEU A 237 -12.96 -14.15 -28.02
N GLY A 238 -11.88 -13.39 -28.23
CA GLY A 238 -10.60 -13.63 -27.55
C GLY A 238 -9.90 -14.91 -28.02
N ASN A 239 -10.09 -15.28 -29.29
CA ASN A 239 -9.68 -16.56 -29.90
C ASN A 239 -8.16 -16.77 -29.93
N THR A 240 -7.37 -15.74 -29.61
CA THR A 240 -5.92 -15.83 -29.44
C THR A 240 -5.61 -15.98 -27.96
N THR A 241 -5.01 -17.11 -27.58
CA THR A 241 -4.49 -17.43 -26.23
C THR A 241 -3.50 -16.40 -25.67
N SER A 242 -3.14 -15.37 -26.45
CA SER A 242 -2.22 -14.29 -26.11
C SER A 242 -2.87 -12.91 -25.91
N SER A 243 -4.16 -12.72 -26.22
CA SER A 243 -4.79 -11.39 -26.10
C SER A 243 -5.16 -11.06 -24.65
N ARG A 244 -4.19 -10.50 -23.94
CA ARG A 244 -4.32 -9.95 -22.60
C ARG A 244 -4.88 -8.53 -22.68
N TRP A 245 -6.00 -8.27 -22.02
CA TRP A 245 -6.66 -6.95 -22.01
C TRP A 245 -7.17 -6.58 -20.62
N VAL A 246 -7.45 -5.30 -20.39
CA VAL A 246 -8.09 -4.77 -19.17
C VAL A 246 -9.37 -4.05 -19.56
N CYS A 247 -10.40 -4.06 -18.69
CA CYS A 247 -11.64 -3.36 -19.01
C CYS A 247 -11.47 -1.84 -18.81
N ASP A 248 -11.43 -1.07 -19.89
CA ASP A 248 -11.29 0.39 -19.81
C ASP A 248 -12.50 1.06 -19.15
N MET A 249 -13.70 0.52 -19.36
CA MET A 249 -14.93 1.02 -18.73
C MET A 249 -14.94 0.89 -17.20
N SER A 250 -14.02 0.10 -16.62
CA SER A 250 -13.83 0.11 -15.16
C SER A 250 -13.30 1.45 -14.66
N GLN A 251 -12.58 2.21 -15.50
CA GLN A 251 -12.13 3.55 -15.16
C GLN A 251 -13.35 4.50 -15.13
N PRO A 252 -13.56 5.24 -14.03
CA PRO A 252 -14.72 6.14 -13.90
C PRO A 252 -14.88 7.15 -15.03
N PHE A 253 -13.77 7.60 -15.65
CA PHE A 253 -13.79 8.54 -16.77
C PHE A 253 -14.74 8.08 -17.90
N PHE A 254 -14.56 6.88 -18.45
CA PHE A 254 -15.36 6.43 -19.60
C PHE A 254 -16.86 6.33 -19.25
N ARG A 255 -17.18 5.87 -18.04
CA ARG A 255 -18.57 5.81 -17.55
C ARG A 255 -19.21 7.19 -17.47
N ARG A 256 -18.46 8.20 -16.97
CA ARG A 256 -18.94 9.58 -16.91
C ARG A 256 -19.13 10.19 -18.29
N VAL A 257 -18.23 9.95 -19.24
CA VAL A 257 -18.35 10.43 -20.63
C VAL A 257 -19.61 9.86 -21.28
N VAL A 258 -19.82 8.53 -21.19
CA VAL A 258 -21.01 7.87 -21.74
C VAL A 258 -22.28 8.46 -21.13
N LYS A 259 -22.33 8.56 -19.80
CA LYS A 259 -23.50 9.10 -19.10
C LYS A 259 -23.82 10.53 -19.53
N ARG A 260 -22.82 11.42 -19.58
CA ARG A 260 -23.02 12.80 -20.04
C ARG A 260 -23.56 12.83 -21.48
N LEU A 261 -22.94 12.11 -22.40
CA LEU A 261 -23.37 12.14 -23.82
C LEU A 261 -24.76 11.56 -24.03
N LEU A 262 -25.19 10.62 -23.19
CA LEU A 262 -26.54 10.08 -23.23
C LEU A 262 -27.59 11.04 -22.62
N GLU A 263 -27.17 12.09 -21.93
CA GLU A 263 -28.05 13.19 -21.50
C GLU A 263 -28.27 14.22 -22.62
N ASP A 264 -27.49 14.20 -23.70
CA ASP A 264 -27.67 15.07 -24.86
C ASP A 264 -28.88 14.63 -25.70
N GLU A 265 -29.58 15.58 -26.34
CA GLU A 265 -30.74 15.30 -27.20
C GLU A 265 -30.39 14.37 -28.38
N HIS A 266 -29.17 14.49 -28.90
CA HIS A 266 -28.63 13.67 -29.98
C HIS A 266 -27.25 13.10 -29.61
N PRO A 267 -27.20 11.99 -28.85
CA PRO A 267 -25.95 11.40 -28.41
C PRO A 267 -25.03 11.04 -29.58
N SER A 268 -23.82 11.57 -29.57
CA SER A 268 -22.85 11.42 -30.66
C SER A 268 -21.73 10.47 -30.28
N PHE A 269 -21.67 9.33 -30.97
CA PHE A 269 -20.57 8.37 -30.77
C PHE A 269 -19.21 8.96 -31.14
N ASN A 270 -19.16 9.90 -32.09
CA ASN A 270 -17.92 10.55 -32.47
C ASN A 270 -17.37 11.42 -31.33
N ASP A 271 -18.24 12.03 -30.53
CA ASP A 271 -17.82 12.80 -29.36
C ASP A 271 -17.30 11.87 -28.26
N PHE A 272 -17.95 10.72 -28.04
CA PHE A 272 -17.43 9.67 -27.16
C PHE A 272 -16.05 9.19 -27.64
N ALA A 273 -15.91 8.88 -28.93
CA ALA A 273 -14.66 8.42 -29.50
C ALA A 273 -13.55 9.46 -29.38
N ARG A 274 -13.85 10.75 -29.57
CA ARG A 274 -12.89 11.84 -29.38
C ARG A 274 -12.38 11.88 -27.93
N GLU A 275 -13.28 11.88 -26.94
CA GLU A 275 -12.89 11.92 -25.53
C GLU A 275 -12.17 10.67 -25.07
N ALA A 276 -12.62 9.50 -25.52
CA ALA A 276 -11.96 8.23 -25.27
C ALA A 276 -10.54 8.22 -25.85
N ASN A 277 -10.35 8.64 -27.11
CA ASN A 277 -9.03 8.73 -27.73
C ASN A 277 -8.10 9.73 -27.00
N ILE A 278 -8.63 10.86 -26.52
CA ILE A 278 -7.86 11.79 -25.68
C ILE A 278 -7.36 11.10 -24.42
N ARG A 279 -8.21 10.31 -23.74
CA ARG A 279 -7.79 9.60 -22.53
C ARG A 279 -6.83 8.45 -22.81
N MET A 280 -7.08 7.65 -23.85
CA MET A 280 -6.23 6.52 -24.24
C MET A 280 -4.83 6.97 -24.66
N SER A 281 -4.73 8.13 -25.31
CA SER A 281 -3.45 8.74 -25.67
C SER A 281 -2.77 9.49 -24.52
N THR A 282 -3.46 9.73 -23.40
CA THR A 282 -2.88 10.43 -22.24
C THR A 282 -2.17 9.42 -21.34
N PRO A 283 -0.86 9.58 -21.04
CA PRO A 283 -0.12 8.69 -20.16
C PRO A 283 -0.70 8.68 -18.75
N SER A 284 -0.41 7.63 -17.98
CA SER A 284 -0.84 7.58 -16.58
C SER A 284 -0.10 8.62 -15.73
N CYS A 285 -0.73 9.11 -14.65
CA CYS A 285 -0.08 10.00 -13.69
C CYS A 285 1.19 9.32 -13.13
N PRO A 286 2.35 10.01 -13.08
CA PRO A 286 3.61 9.38 -12.66
C PRO A 286 3.58 8.94 -11.18
N GLY A 287 2.69 9.54 -10.39
CA GLY A 287 2.52 9.25 -8.97
C GLY A 287 2.95 10.41 -8.08
N LYS A 288 2.86 10.18 -6.76
CA LYS A 288 3.21 11.18 -5.74
C LYS A 288 4.69 11.53 -5.83
N ASP A 289 4.99 12.83 -5.70
CA ASP A 289 6.34 13.41 -5.66
C ASP A 289 7.17 13.17 -6.93
N LYS A 290 6.56 12.62 -7.99
CA LYS A 290 7.21 12.38 -9.27
C LYS A 290 6.85 13.47 -10.26
N PRO A 291 7.85 14.04 -10.96
CA PRO A 291 7.63 15.11 -11.91
C PRO A 291 6.85 14.60 -13.14
N THR A 292 6.00 15.45 -13.72
CA THR A 292 5.18 15.10 -14.90
C THR A 292 5.96 15.20 -16.23
N THR A 293 7.17 14.63 -16.28
CA THR A 293 8.09 14.74 -17.43
C THR A 293 7.53 14.09 -18.70
N GLU A 294 6.89 12.93 -18.59
CA GLU A 294 6.26 12.25 -19.74
C GLU A 294 5.09 13.05 -20.31
N PHE A 295 4.30 13.72 -19.45
CA PHE A 295 3.25 14.63 -19.89
C PHE A 295 3.81 15.84 -20.63
N ALA A 296 4.95 16.37 -20.20
CA ALA A 296 5.56 17.54 -20.84
C ALA A 296 6.02 17.25 -22.28
N LYS A 297 6.26 15.99 -22.67
CA LYS A 297 6.59 15.62 -24.06
C LYS A 297 5.37 15.74 -24.98
N GLN A 298 4.19 15.41 -24.49
CA GLN A 298 2.95 15.38 -25.29
C GLN A 298 2.10 16.64 -25.11
N PHE A 299 2.17 17.26 -23.93
CA PHE A 299 1.43 18.46 -23.52
C PHE A 299 2.41 19.41 -22.79
N PRO A 300 3.34 20.06 -23.51
CA PRO A 300 4.40 20.85 -22.89
C PRO A 300 3.84 22.01 -22.06
N GLY A 301 4.08 21.93 -20.74
CA GLY A 301 3.72 22.96 -19.79
C GLY A 301 2.23 23.06 -19.47
N ILE A 302 1.37 22.13 -19.88
CA ILE A 302 -0.06 22.20 -19.54
C ILE A 302 -0.36 21.42 -18.25
N MET A 303 -0.86 22.12 -17.24
CA MET A 303 -1.51 21.54 -16.06
C MET A 303 -2.93 22.06 -15.92
N PHE A 304 -3.73 21.46 -15.04
CA PHE A 304 -5.05 21.96 -14.66
C PHE A 304 -4.97 22.50 -13.24
N ALA A 305 -5.40 23.73 -13.02
CA ALA A 305 -5.49 24.31 -11.70
C ALA A 305 -6.85 24.96 -11.53
N THR A 306 -7.19 25.31 -10.30
CA THR A 306 -8.44 25.99 -10.04
C THR A 306 -8.37 27.45 -10.48
N LEU A 307 -9.46 27.94 -11.08
CA LEU A 307 -9.50 29.26 -11.73
C LEU A 307 -9.36 30.45 -10.75
N ASP A 308 -9.57 30.22 -9.46
CA ASP A 308 -9.41 31.22 -8.39
C ASP A 308 -7.96 31.39 -7.90
N GLY A 309 -6.98 30.83 -8.62
CA GLY A 309 -5.56 31.01 -8.33
C GLY A 309 -5.04 30.26 -7.09
N GLY A 310 -5.85 29.37 -6.50
CA GLY A 310 -5.40 28.51 -5.40
C GLY A 310 -4.36 27.46 -5.83
N ARG A 311 -3.50 27.01 -4.89
CA ARG A 311 -2.66 25.81 -5.08
C ARG A 311 -3.53 24.60 -5.45
N GLY A 312 -2.97 23.66 -6.22
CA GLY A 312 -3.69 22.46 -6.68
C GLY A 312 -3.43 22.12 -8.14
N GLY A 313 -2.16 21.96 -8.53
CA GLY A 313 -1.79 21.56 -9.88
C GLY A 313 -2.14 20.09 -10.15
N VAL A 314 -3.05 19.85 -11.10
CA VAL A 314 -3.52 18.52 -11.50
C VAL A 314 -3.00 18.20 -12.92
N CYS A 315 -2.34 17.06 -13.09
CA CYS A 315 -1.94 16.62 -14.44
C CYS A 315 -3.16 16.21 -15.27
N LYS A 316 -3.04 16.23 -16.61
CA LYS A 316 -4.15 15.91 -17.52
C LYS A 316 -4.80 14.55 -17.23
N ALA A 317 -4.02 13.51 -16.90
CA ALA A 317 -4.59 12.19 -16.56
C ALA A 317 -5.47 12.25 -15.32
N CYS A 318 -4.98 12.83 -14.21
CA CYS A 318 -5.76 12.97 -12.99
C CYS A 318 -6.99 13.88 -13.20
N TYR A 319 -6.87 14.92 -14.02
CA TYR A 319 -8.01 15.75 -14.38
C TYR A 319 -9.09 14.94 -15.12
N LEU A 320 -8.71 14.18 -16.16
CA LEU A 320 -9.66 13.32 -16.87
C LEU A 320 -10.28 12.28 -15.93
N ASP A 321 -9.45 11.56 -15.18
CA ASP A 321 -9.88 10.42 -14.35
C ASP A 321 -10.77 10.81 -13.17
N TYR A 322 -10.55 11.98 -12.57
CA TYR A 322 -11.24 12.38 -11.33
C TYR A 322 -12.11 13.62 -11.49
N VAL A 323 -11.79 14.59 -12.35
CA VAL A 323 -12.46 15.91 -12.38
C VAL A 323 -13.36 16.09 -13.60
N SER A 324 -12.93 15.62 -14.77
CA SER A 324 -13.67 15.78 -16.02
C SER A 324 -15.02 15.06 -15.95
N ASN A 325 -16.04 15.70 -16.53
CA ASN A 325 -17.43 15.27 -16.53
C ASN A 325 -18.02 15.16 -15.10
N THR A 326 -17.61 16.06 -14.20
CA THR A 326 -18.15 16.17 -12.84
C THR A 326 -18.62 17.61 -12.57
N PRO A 327 -19.43 17.86 -11.52
CA PRO A 327 -19.82 19.22 -11.13
C PRO A 327 -18.65 20.17 -10.84
N LEU A 328 -17.46 19.65 -10.51
CA LEU A 328 -16.28 20.48 -10.27
C LEU A 328 -15.48 20.80 -11.53
N GLN A 329 -15.85 20.29 -12.70
CA GLN A 329 -15.08 20.50 -13.93
C GLN A 329 -14.86 22.00 -14.23
N SER A 330 -15.90 22.81 -14.10
CA SER A 330 -15.87 24.25 -14.39
C SER A 330 -14.99 25.06 -13.43
N VAL A 331 -14.64 24.49 -12.28
CA VAL A 331 -13.75 25.11 -11.29
C VAL A 331 -12.29 25.01 -11.72
N PHE A 332 -11.97 24.06 -12.61
CA PHE A 332 -10.63 23.81 -13.11
C PHE A 332 -10.47 24.35 -14.53
N GLY A 333 -9.31 24.94 -14.81
CA GLY A 333 -8.92 25.37 -16.14
C GLY A 333 -7.49 24.96 -16.48
N PRO A 334 -7.16 24.86 -17.78
CA PRO A 334 -5.79 24.66 -18.20
C PRO A 334 -4.95 25.89 -17.83
N ILE A 335 -3.79 25.65 -17.22
CA ILE A 335 -2.76 26.64 -16.95
C ILE A 335 -1.51 26.29 -17.74
N GLN A 336 -0.91 27.31 -18.35
CA GLN A 336 0.38 27.18 -19.00
C GLN A 336 1.48 27.47 -17.98
N LEU A 337 2.29 26.46 -17.68
CA LEU A 337 3.46 26.60 -16.83
C LEU A 337 4.58 27.30 -17.60
N PRO A 338 5.35 28.16 -16.91
CA PRO A 338 6.64 28.64 -17.42
C PRO A 338 7.54 27.47 -17.81
N SER A 339 8.38 27.67 -18.83
CA SER A 339 9.30 26.64 -19.36
C SER A 339 10.22 26.05 -18.29
N GLU A 340 10.57 26.82 -17.27
CA GLU A 340 11.39 26.39 -16.14
C GLU A 340 10.69 25.38 -15.21
N HIS A 341 9.36 25.37 -15.17
CA HIS A 341 8.55 24.48 -14.34
C HIS A 341 7.89 23.35 -15.13
N ALA A 342 7.87 23.46 -16.46
CA ALA A 342 7.31 22.47 -17.36
C ALA A 342 7.93 21.08 -17.11
N GLY A 343 7.08 20.13 -16.72
CA GLY A 343 7.50 18.76 -16.43
C GLY A 343 8.29 18.58 -15.14
N LYS A 344 8.42 19.61 -14.28
CA LYS A 344 9.09 19.51 -12.97
C LYS A 344 8.11 19.45 -11.79
N LEU A 345 6.91 20.02 -11.95
CA LEU A 345 5.92 20.02 -10.88
C LEU A 345 5.28 18.63 -10.71
N PRO A 346 5.11 18.16 -9.45
CA PRO A 346 4.31 16.97 -9.18
C PRO A 346 2.82 17.26 -9.38
N CYS A 347 2.02 16.20 -9.51
CA CYS A 347 0.57 16.32 -9.53
C CYS A 347 0.02 16.25 -8.11
N ASP A 348 -0.72 17.28 -7.67
CA ASP A 348 -1.32 17.33 -6.34
C ASP A 348 -2.44 16.29 -6.15
N LEU A 349 -3.03 15.82 -7.26
CA LEU A 349 -4.05 14.75 -7.28
C LEU A 349 -3.47 13.33 -7.47
N SER A 350 -2.17 13.17 -7.31
CA SER A 350 -1.51 11.87 -7.50
C SER A 350 -1.66 10.91 -6.31
N SER A 351 -1.72 11.45 -5.08
CA SER A 351 -1.77 10.66 -3.85
C SER A 351 -3.16 10.05 -3.60
N ARG A 352 -3.21 8.91 -2.90
CA ARG A 352 -4.48 8.25 -2.54
C ARG A 352 -5.38 9.16 -1.69
N ILE A 353 -4.80 9.88 -0.74
CA ILE A 353 -5.50 10.84 0.12
C ILE A 353 -6.14 11.94 -0.73
N SER A 354 -5.36 12.51 -1.66
CA SER A 354 -5.84 13.58 -2.53
C SER A 354 -6.97 13.10 -3.46
N LYS A 355 -6.85 11.90 -4.03
CA LYS A 355 -7.90 11.27 -4.86
C LYS A 355 -9.20 11.07 -4.08
N ALA A 356 -9.12 10.51 -2.87
CA ALA A 356 -10.29 10.33 -2.01
C ALA A 356 -10.93 11.68 -1.62
N ALA A 357 -10.11 12.68 -1.30
CA ALA A 357 -10.59 14.02 -0.97
C ALA A 357 -11.27 14.69 -2.18
N MET A 358 -10.76 14.49 -3.39
CA MET A 358 -11.39 14.98 -4.62
C MET A 358 -12.74 14.31 -4.87
N GLN A 359 -12.86 12.98 -4.70
CA GLN A 359 -14.15 12.30 -4.82
C GLN A 359 -15.18 12.84 -3.81
N PHE A 360 -14.74 13.14 -2.58
CA PHE A 360 -15.62 13.76 -1.59
C PHE A 360 -15.99 15.21 -1.95
N ALA A 361 -15.04 15.99 -2.45
CA ALA A 361 -15.27 17.34 -2.96
C ALA A 361 -16.32 17.35 -4.08
N ILE A 362 -16.22 16.41 -5.03
CA ILE A 362 -17.17 16.24 -6.13
C ILE A 362 -18.58 15.92 -5.60
N ARG A 363 -18.70 15.03 -4.61
CA ARG A 363 -19.99 14.69 -4.00
C ARG A 363 -20.65 15.89 -3.32
N ARG A 364 -19.86 16.74 -2.68
CA ARG A 364 -20.34 17.94 -1.98
C ARG A 364 -20.45 19.16 -2.87
N GLY A 365 -19.92 19.11 -4.10
CA GLY A 365 -19.79 20.28 -4.95
C GLY A 365 -18.87 21.36 -4.37
N ASP A 366 -17.93 20.97 -3.50
CA ASP A 366 -17.05 21.90 -2.78
C ASP A 366 -15.57 21.53 -2.93
N VAL A 367 -14.87 22.24 -3.82
CA VAL A 367 -13.44 22.07 -4.10
C VAL A 367 -12.56 22.36 -2.89
N GLN A 368 -13.04 23.17 -1.92
CA GLN A 368 -12.25 23.54 -0.74
C GLN A 368 -11.95 22.35 0.15
N ILE A 369 -12.79 21.31 0.14
CA ILE A 369 -12.55 20.07 0.87
C ILE A 369 -11.27 19.41 0.37
N TRP A 370 -11.11 19.31 -0.95
CA TRP A 370 -9.90 18.77 -1.55
C TRP A 370 -8.68 19.62 -1.23
N ARG A 371 -8.75 20.95 -1.46
CA ARG A 371 -7.61 21.84 -1.21
C ARG A 371 -7.13 21.82 0.24
N LYS A 372 -8.04 21.95 1.20
CA LYS A 372 -7.71 21.89 2.63
C LYS A 372 -7.05 20.56 2.98
N THR A 373 -7.50 19.47 2.37
CA THR A 373 -6.92 18.15 2.59
C THR A 373 -5.52 18.03 2.02
N VAL A 374 -5.27 18.52 0.80
CA VAL A 374 -3.94 18.53 0.19
C VAL A 374 -2.95 19.35 1.02
N LEU A 375 -3.34 20.57 1.41
CA LEU A 375 -2.52 21.44 2.26
C LEU A 375 -2.24 20.84 3.64
N ALA A 376 -3.23 20.16 4.23
CA ALA A 376 -3.04 19.46 5.50
C ALA A 376 -2.12 18.24 5.33
N ALA A 377 -2.26 17.49 4.24
CA ALA A 377 -1.46 16.29 3.98
C ALA A 377 0.04 16.59 3.81
N GLU A 378 0.41 17.77 3.29
CA GLU A 378 1.81 18.24 3.24
C GLU A 378 2.42 18.40 4.64
N ARG A 379 1.60 18.72 5.65
CA ARG A 379 2.04 18.88 7.05
C ARG A 379 2.06 17.57 7.82
N LEU A 380 1.50 16.49 7.26
CA LEU A 380 1.51 15.18 7.89
C LEU A 380 2.85 14.51 7.63
N THR A 381 3.58 14.22 8.71
CA THR A 381 4.74 13.33 8.63
C THR A 381 4.30 11.95 8.11
N PRO A 382 5.06 11.30 7.22
CA PRO A 382 4.78 9.94 6.79
C PRO A 382 4.53 9.04 7.99
N CYS A 383 3.42 8.30 7.97
CA CYS A 383 3.16 7.31 9.00
C CYS A 383 4.14 6.15 8.80
N ASN A 384 5.23 6.12 9.58
CA ASN A 384 6.20 5.03 9.61
C ASN A 384 5.68 3.83 10.43
N GLY A 385 4.37 3.58 10.44
CA GLY A 385 3.81 2.39 11.07
C GLY A 385 4.42 1.12 10.46
N ASN A 386 4.50 0.04 11.25
CA ASN A 386 5.18 -1.22 10.93
C ASN A 386 4.47 -2.07 9.84
N HIS A 387 3.93 -1.43 8.81
CA HIS A 387 2.89 -1.83 7.87
C HIS A 387 1.48 -1.40 8.33
N GLY A 388 0.73 -0.82 7.39
CA GLY A 388 -0.69 -0.57 7.58
C GLY A 388 -1.43 -1.87 7.34
N VAL A 389 -2.31 -2.26 8.27
CA VAL A 389 -3.13 -3.46 8.08
C VAL A 389 -4.13 -3.19 6.96
N SER A 390 -4.12 -4.01 5.91
CA SER A 390 -5.05 -3.87 4.80
C SER A 390 -6.47 -4.31 5.18
N THR A 391 -7.48 -3.90 4.41
CA THR A 391 -8.85 -4.39 4.57
C THR A 391 -8.95 -5.90 4.37
N GLU A 392 -8.15 -6.44 3.45
CA GLU A 392 -8.05 -7.86 3.13
C GLU A 392 -7.34 -8.63 4.25
N GLU A 393 -6.28 -8.07 4.84
CA GLU A 393 -5.62 -8.64 6.01
C GLU A 393 -6.57 -8.67 7.22
N LEU A 394 -7.34 -7.60 7.44
CA LEU A 394 -8.37 -7.57 8.49
C LEU A 394 -9.48 -8.61 8.25
N ALA A 395 -9.89 -8.79 6.99
CA ALA A 395 -10.89 -9.79 6.62
C ALA A 395 -10.35 -11.22 6.77
N GLY A 396 -9.12 -11.47 6.33
CA GLY A 396 -8.42 -12.74 6.50
C GLY A 396 -8.16 -13.07 7.96
N GLU A 397 -7.82 -12.09 8.81
CA GLU A 397 -7.69 -12.31 10.26
C GLU A 397 -9.05 -12.66 10.88
N LYS A 398 -10.14 -12.02 10.43
CA LYS A 398 -11.52 -12.33 10.85
C LYS A 398 -11.94 -13.75 10.45
N GLU A 399 -11.53 -14.21 9.27
CA GLU A 399 -11.79 -15.57 8.78
C GLU A 399 -10.92 -16.60 9.51
N ARG A 400 -9.62 -16.30 9.72
CA ARG A 400 -8.65 -17.20 10.37
C ARG A 400 -8.91 -17.40 11.85
N VAL A 401 -9.44 -16.38 12.53
CA VAL A 401 -9.76 -16.42 13.96
C VAL A 401 -11.20 -16.88 14.21
N GLY A 402 -12.00 -17.05 13.15
CA GLY A 402 -13.40 -17.43 13.21
C GLY A 402 -14.30 -16.33 13.80
N GLU A 403 -15.60 -16.63 13.90
CA GLU A 403 -16.68 -15.76 14.40
C GLU A 403 -16.58 -15.44 15.92
N LEU A 404 -15.38 -15.42 16.50
CA LEU A 404 -15.17 -14.96 17.87
C LEU A 404 -15.28 -13.43 17.91
N ALA A 405 -16.45 -12.95 18.29
CA ALA A 405 -16.79 -11.55 18.61
C ALA A 405 -15.85 -10.83 19.62
N ASN A 406 -14.80 -11.50 20.13
CA ASN A 406 -13.85 -10.94 21.08
C ASN A 406 -12.66 -10.21 20.46
N CYS A 407 -12.24 -10.51 19.22
CA CYS A 407 -11.09 -9.84 18.60
C CYS A 407 -11.41 -8.45 18.03
N THR A 408 -12.69 -8.12 17.84
CA THR A 408 -13.13 -6.80 17.34
C THR A 408 -13.54 -5.84 18.47
N SER A 409 -13.78 -6.36 19.67
CA SER A 409 -14.16 -5.57 20.83
C SER A 409 -12.98 -4.71 21.30
N THR A 410 -13.04 -3.41 21.02
CA THR A 410 -12.09 -2.44 21.56
C THR A 410 -12.30 -2.16 23.05
N LYS A 411 -13.21 -2.88 23.73
CA LYS A 411 -13.46 -2.74 25.17
C LYS A 411 -12.27 -3.21 26.02
N ASN A 412 -11.51 -4.21 25.56
CA ASN A 412 -10.31 -4.68 26.24
C ASN A 412 -9.08 -4.63 25.32
N SER A 413 -8.08 -3.84 25.71
CA SER A 413 -6.81 -3.73 24.98
C SER A 413 -6.00 -5.04 24.95
N GLU A 414 -6.27 -5.98 25.84
CA GLU A 414 -5.58 -7.27 25.92
C GLU A 414 -5.94 -8.22 24.78
N ASN A 415 -7.07 -7.99 24.12
CA ASN A 415 -7.46 -8.74 22.93
C ASN A 415 -6.45 -8.50 21.78
N PHE A 416 -5.68 -7.42 21.86
CA PHE A 416 -4.73 -7.00 20.84
C PHE A 416 -3.29 -7.39 21.21
N GLU A 417 -2.51 -7.72 20.18
CA GLU A 417 -1.08 -8.03 20.33
C GLU A 417 -0.31 -6.84 20.90
N THR A 418 -0.65 -5.62 20.46
CA THR A 418 -0.04 -4.38 20.95
C THR A 418 -1.11 -3.33 21.24
N SER A 419 -0.81 -2.41 22.15
CA SER A 419 -1.69 -1.26 22.40
C SER A 419 -1.73 -0.31 21.20
N LEU A 420 -0.69 -0.30 20.35
CA LEU A 420 -0.71 0.41 19.08
C LEU A 420 -1.84 -0.10 18.18
N SER A 421 -1.94 -1.42 17.99
CA SER A 421 -3.01 -2.04 17.18
C SER A 421 -4.40 -1.74 17.77
N TRP A 422 -4.54 -1.81 19.10
CA TRP A 422 -5.78 -1.46 19.78
C TRP A 422 -6.19 0.00 19.58
N ARG A 423 -5.26 0.95 19.75
CA ARG A 423 -5.50 2.39 19.53
C ARG A 423 -5.82 2.70 18.07
N GLY A 424 -5.13 2.04 17.14
CA GLY A 424 -5.44 2.12 15.71
C GLY A 424 -6.88 1.67 15.42
N ARG A 425 -7.31 0.57 16.05
CA ARG A 425 -8.69 0.08 15.91
C ARG A 425 -9.72 1.03 16.54
N LEU A 426 -9.40 1.63 17.70
CA LEU A 426 -10.25 2.66 18.32
C LEU A 426 -10.45 3.87 17.39
N LEU A 427 -9.37 4.40 16.83
CA LEU A 427 -9.42 5.51 15.88
C LEU A 427 -10.21 5.14 14.63
N LEU A 428 -9.96 3.95 14.06
CA LEU A 428 -10.67 3.47 12.88
C LEU A 428 -12.19 3.38 13.13
N ASN A 429 -12.59 2.78 14.25
CA ASN A 429 -13.99 2.69 14.64
C ASN A 429 -14.62 4.08 14.84
N ALA A 430 -13.85 5.07 15.30
CA ALA A 430 -14.29 6.43 15.51
C ALA A 430 -14.30 7.31 14.24
N ILE A 431 -13.54 6.94 13.21
CA ILE A 431 -13.53 7.61 11.90
C ILE A 431 -14.82 7.30 11.11
N ILE A 432 -15.36 6.09 11.25
CA ILE A 432 -16.53 5.62 10.48
C ILE A 432 -17.72 6.60 10.55
N PRO A 433 -18.19 7.03 11.75
CA PRO A 433 -19.24 8.05 11.85
C PRO A 433 -18.90 9.38 11.17
N GLY A 434 -17.64 9.82 11.25
CA GLY A 434 -17.19 11.07 10.67
C GLY A 434 -17.22 11.09 9.15
N VAL A 435 -16.77 10.00 8.51
CA VAL A 435 -16.77 9.86 7.05
C VAL A 435 -18.18 9.88 6.47
N GLN A 436 -19.14 9.29 7.18
CA GLN A 436 -20.46 9.00 6.63
C GLN A 436 -21.52 10.03 7.03
N ALA A 437 -21.53 10.44 8.31
CA ALA A 437 -22.47 11.43 8.83
C ALA A 437 -21.86 12.84 8.94
N GLY A 438 -20.56 13.00 8.70
CA GLY A 438 -19.86 14.27 8.93
C GLY A 438 -19.63 14.58 10.41
N ASN A 439 -19.94 13.64 11.32
CA ASN A 439 -19.78 13.84 12.77
C ASN A 439 -18.43 13.32 13.26
N TRP A 440 -17.47 14.23 13.45
CA TRP A 440 -16.11 13.93 13.89
C TRP A 440 -15.92 13.98 15.42
N SER A 441 -16.96 14.29 16.20
CA SER A 441 -16.87 14.45 17.65
C SER A 441 -16.31 13.20 18.34
N ARG A 442 -16.78 12.01 17.94
CA ARG A 442 -16.31 10.73 18.47
C ARG A 442 -14.84 10.49 18.19
N LEU A 443 -14.37 10.84 16.98
CA LEU A 443 -12.95 10.73 16.65
C LEU A 443 -12.10 11.65 17.52
N LEU A 444 -12.54 12.90 17.72
CA LEU A 444 -11.84 13.86 18.57
C LEU A 444 -11.80 13.39 20.04
N GLU A 445 -12.90 12.85 20.55
CA GLU A 445 -12.99 12.29 21.91
C GLU A 445 -12.00 11.12 22.07
N VAL A 446 -12.03 10.15 21.15
CA VAL A 446 -11.12 8.99 21.16
C VAL A 446 -9.66 9.42 21.01
N ALA A 447 -9.37 10.36 20.11
CA ALA A 447 -8.02 10.89 19.91
C ALA A 447 -7.50 11.61 21.16
N LYS A 448 -8.33 12.42 21.82
CA LYS A 448 -8.00 13.04 23.11
C LYS A 448 -7.73 12.00 24.18
N GLY A 449 -8.56 10.96 24.28
CA GLY A 449 -8.35 9.84 25.18
C GLY A 449 -6.98 9.18 24.95
N ILE A 450 -6.67 8.84 23.70
CA ILE A 450 -5.39 8.24 23.31
C ILE A 450 -4.19 9.15 23.62
N ALA A 451 -4.33 10.47 23.42
CA ALA A 451 -3.26 11.43 23.67
C ALA A 451 -2.93 11.60 25.17
N MET A 452 -3.87 11.28 26.07
CA MET A 452 -3.65 11.28 27.51
C MET A 452 -3.01 9.98 28.02
N GLU A 453 -3.01 8.91 27.21
CA GLU A 453 -2.37 7.66 27.59
C GLU A 453 -0.85 7.68 27.32
N PRO A 454 -0.05 6.87 28.05
CA PRO A 454 1.37 6.71 27.75
C PRO A 454 1.63 6.33 26.29
N PRO A 455 2.80 6.64 25.72
CA PRO A 455 3.12 6.26 24.34
C PRO A 455 2.92 4.74 24.11
N PRO A 456 2.27 4.31 23.02
CA PRO A 456 1.83 2.92 22.89
C PRO A 456 3.02 1.96 22.85
N CYS A 457 2.90 0.81 23.51
CA CYS A 457 3.87 -0.27 23.40
C CYS A 457 3.91 -0.79 21.94
N ALA A 458 5.08 -0.71 21.30
CA ALA A 458 5.32 -1.31 19.98
C ALA A 458 5.75 -2.79 20.06
N GLY A 459 5.69 -3.36 21.25
CA GLY A 459 6.06 -4.75 21.52
C GLY A 459 7.52 -5.07 21.16
N GLY A 460 7.72 -6.24 20.54
CA GLY A 460 9.00 -6.67 19.99
C GLY A 460 9.34 -6.06 18.62
N ASN A 461 8.46 -5.24 18.05
CA ASN A 461 8.59 -4.78 16.66
C ASN A 461 9.39 -3.48 16.52
N ARG A 462 9.66 -2.75 17.61
CA ARG A 462 10.43 -1.51 17.57
C ARG A 462 11.20 -1.29 18.87
N GLY A 463 12.51 -1.06 18.73
CA GLY A 463 13.35 -0.57 19.80
C GLY A 463 13.18 0.95 19.95
N PHE A 464 13.05 1.43 21.18
CA PHE A 464 13.00 2.87 21.45
C PHE A 464 14.37 3.33 21.92
N THR A 465 14.91 4.40 21.33
CA THR A 465 16.17 5.04 21.75
C THR A 465 15.92 6.07 22.86
N LYS A 466 16.99 6.62 23.44
CA LYS A 466 16.89 7.66 24.49
C LYS A 466 16.11 8.89 24.02
N ASP A 467 16.26 9.26 22.74
CA ASP A 467 15.57 10.40 22.11
C ASP A 467 14.05 10.23 22.03
N SER A 468 13.53 9.01 22.18
CA SER A 468 12.08 8.80 22.25
C SER A 468 11.44 9.38 23.51
N GLY A 469 12.23 9.75 24.53
CA GLY A 469 11.74 10.24 25.82
C GLY A 469 10.93 9.20 26.61
N ARG A 470 10.94 7.93 26.19
CA ARG A 470 10.12 6.89 26.78
C ARG A 470 10.67 6.46 28.14
N ARG A 471 9.78 6.35 29.11
CA ARG A 471 10.11 5.81 30.44
C ARG A 471 10.05 4.28 30.45
N TRP A 472 10.98 3.70 31.19
CA TRP A 472 11.06 2.28 31.44
C TRP A 472 10.95 2.01 32.93
N LEU A 473 9.95 1.22 33.29
CA LEU A 473 9.62 0.90 34.68
C LEU A 473 9.86 -0.59 34.91
N GLY A 474 10.06 -1.00 36.15
CA GLY A 474 10.17 -2.42 36.46
C GLY A 474 10.72 -2.72 37.83
N ARG A 475 11.41 -3.85 37.90
CA ARG A 475 12.08 -4.36 39.08
C ARG A 475 13.50 -4.78 38.71
N ALA A 476 14.48 -4.35 39.49
CA ALA A 476 15.85 -4.86 39.41
C ALA A 476 15.98 -5.98 40.44
N ALA A 477 16.65 -7.07 40.07
CA ALA A 477 16.99 -8.12 41.02
C ALA A 477 17.93 -7.57 42.09
N GLU A 478 17.68 -7.92 43.34
CA GLU A 478 18.56 -7.63 44.47
C GLU A 478 19.72 -8.63 44.49
N ASP A 479 19.42 -9.89 44.19
CA ASP A 479 20.42 -10.94 43.98
C ASP A 479 20.26 -11.58 42.59
N THR A 480 21.24 -11.39 41.72
CA THR A 480 21.24 -11.99 40.38
C THR A 480 21.47 -13.51 40.39
N ALA A 481 21.92 -14.08 41.51
CA ALA A 481 22.10 -15.52 41.67
C ALA A 481 20.83 -16.23 42.18
N ASP A 482 19.89 -15.50 42.79
CA ASP A 482 18.62 -16.07 43.23
C ASP A 482 17.67 -16.30 42.05
N SER A 483 17.30 -17.55 41.80
CA SER A 483 16.35 -17.92 40.74
C SER A 483 14.92 -17.44 41.02
N ASN A 484 14.62 -17.07 42.28
CA ASN A 484 13.35 -16.48 42.71
C ASN A 484 13.33 -14.95 42.60
N ASP A 485 14.45 -14.33 42.21
CA ASP A 485 14.54 -12.91 41.90
C ASP A 485 14.78 -12.71 40.40
N CYS A 486 14.22 -11.66 39.82
CA CYS A 486 14.41 -11.34 38.42
C CYS A 486 14.52 -9.84 38.18
N THR A 487 15.35 -9.48 37.20
CA THR A 487 15.32 -8.14 36.61
C THR A 487 14.34 -8.14 35.45
N ILE A 488 13.29 -7.33 35.57
CA ILE A 488 12.31 -7.11 34.52
C ILE A 488 12.13 -5.61 34.29
N VAL A 489 12.12 -5.23 33.03
CA VAL A 489 11.90 -3.86 32.56
C VAL A 489 10.74 -3.90 31.58
N PHE A 490 9.83 -2.94 31.63
CA PHE A 490 8.78 -2.78 30.63
C PHE A 490 8.50 -1.30 30.38
N CYS A 491 7.91 -1.01 29.23
CA CYS A 491 7.58 0.36 28.88
C CYS A 491 6.45 0.90 29.76
N GLU A 492 6.36 2.23 29.86
CA GLU A 492 5.31 2.93 30.63
C GLU A 492 3.88 2.47 30.30
N ASP A 493 3.57 2.18 29.03
CA ASP A 493 2.24 1.70 28.62
C ASP A 493 1.94 0.28 29.13
N CYS A 494 2.92 -0.63 29.10
CA CYS A 494 2.76 -1.96 29.69
C CYS A 494 2.61 -1.89 31.21
N HIS A 495 3.37 -1.01 31.88
CA HIS A 495 3.20 -0.77 33.32
C HIS A 495 1.79 -0.26 33.64
N ALA A 496 1.34 0.79 32.93
CA ALA A 496 0.05 1.42 33.17
C ALA A 496 -1.14 0.46 32.99
N ARG A 497 -1.02 -0.55 32.12
CA ARG A 497 -2.10 -1.51 31.84
C ARG A 497 -2.07 -2.78 32.70
N ILE A 498 -0.87 -3.25 33.04
CA ILE A 498 -0.66 -4.56 33.67
C ILE A 498 -0.41 -4.42 35.17
N ILE A 499 0.39 -3.43 35.55
CA ILE A 499 0.92 -3.27 36.90
C ILE A 499 0.15 -2.22 37.69
N LYS A 500 -0.16 -1.07 37.09
CA LYS A 500 -0.79 0.05 37.79
C LYS A 500 -2.15 -0.38 38.35
N GLY A 501 -2.36 -0.12 39.65
CA GLY A 501 -3.59 -0.50 40.37
C GLY A 501 -3.59 -1.92 40.94
N THR A 502 -2.58 -2.75 40.64
CA THR A 502 -2.42 -4.06 41.29
C THR A 502 -1.87 -3.93 42.72
N ARG A 503 -2.11 -4.95 43.56
CA ARG A 503 -1.69 -4.96 44.98
C ARG A 503 -0.18 -4.77 45.16
N TYR A 504 0.62 -5.30 44.23
CA TYR A 504 2.08 -5.28 44.31
C TYR A 504 2.72 -4.32 43.29
N ALA A 505 1.96 -3.32 42.81
CA ALA A 505 2.45 -2.36 41.82
C ALA A 505 3.76 -1.67 42.24
N TYR A 506 3.94 -1.38 43.53
CA TYR A 506 5.12 -0.69 44.05
C TYR A 506 6.43 -1.48 43.80
N HIS A 507 6.39 -2.83 43.80
CA HIS A 507 7.57 -3.66 43.51
C HIS A 507 8.03 -3.57 42.05
N TYR A 508 7.13 -3.17 41.17
CA TYR A 508 7.31 -3.14 39.71
C TYR A 508 7.35 -1.70 39.16
N SER A 509 7.39 -0.70 40.02
CA SER A 509 7.31 0.73 39.63
C SER A 509 8.65 1.46 39.75
N LYS A 510 9.78 0.74 39.90
CA LYS A 510 11.10 1.37 39.93
C LYS A 510 11.41 1.96 38.55
N ASP A 511 11.87 3.21 38.51
CA ASP A 511 12.34 3.81 37.27
C ASP A 511 13.70 3.19 36.89
N LEU A 512 13.71 2.49 35.76
CA LEU A 512 14.87 1.79 35.21
C LEU A 512 15.25 2.39 33.85
N THR A 513 14.79 3.61 33.53
CA THR A 513 14.98 4.25 32.22
C THR A 513 16.45 4.33 31.81
N GLU A 514 17.32 4.87 32.65
CA GLU A 514 18.74 5.01 32.32
C GLU A 514 19.43 3.64 32.21
N ALA A 515 19.15 2.73 33.15
CA ALA A 515 19.70 1.37 33.13
C ALA A 515 19.28 0.59 31.87
N ALA A 516 18.03 0.75 31.43
CA ALA A 516 17.51 0.10 30.24
C ALA A 516 18.22 0.61 28.97
N TYR A 517 18.40 1.92 28.83
CA TYR A 517 19.11 2.50 27.68
C TYR A 517 20.59 2.10 27.65
N ILE A 518 21.27 2.12 28.79
CA ILE A 518 22.67 1.68 28.89
C ILE A 518 22.81 0.21 28.47
N ALA A 519 21.88 -0.66 28.89
CA ALA A 519 21.95 -2.10 28.59
C ALA A 519 21.74 -2.45 27.10
N ARG A 520 21.12 -1.57 26.30
CA ARG A 520 20.73 -1.86 24.91
C ARG A 520 21.47 -1.03 23.86
N GLY A 521 22.06 0.11 24.23
CA GLY A 521 22.79 0.99 23.31
C GLY A 521 21.94 1.48 22.14
N ASP A 522 22.54 1.58 20.95
CA ASP A 522 21.95 2.21 19.76
C ASP A 522 20.76 1.44 19.18
N ALA A 523 20.63 0.15 19.47
CA ALA A 523 19.49 -0.66 19.03
C ALA A 523 18.17 -0.27 19.73
N GLY A 524 18.25 0.50 20.81
CA GLY A 524 17.11 0.88 21.62
C GLY A 524 16.56 -0.27 22.47
N VAL A 525 15.65 0.08 23.38
CA VAL A 525 15.02 -0.84 24.32
C VAL A 525 13.71 -1.36 23.73
N PHE A 526 13.57 -2.68 23.66
CA PHE A 526 12.34 -3.37 23.28
C PHE A 526 11.58 -3.74 24.54
N CYS A 527 10.25 -3.61 24.53
CA CYS A 527 9.45 -4.00 25.69
C CYS A 527 9.38 -5.53 25.77
N PRO A 528 10.01 -6.19 26.77
CA PRO A 528 10.11 -7.64 26.79
C PRO A 528 8.82 -8.32 27.27
N THR A 529 7.84 -7.56 27.74
CA THR A 529 6.49 -8.01 28.16
C THR A 529 5.45 -7.91 27.06
N TYR A 530 5.86 -7.90 25.79
CA TYR A 530 4.95 -7.70 24.67
C TYR A 530 4.01 -8.89 24.40
N THR A 531 4.42 -10.11 24.77
CA THR A 531 3.63 -11.31 24.48
C THR A 531 2.44 -11.46 25.43
N LYS A 532 1.31 -11.96 24.90
CA LYS A 532 0.07 -12.12 25.69
C LYS A 532 0.31 -12.98 26.94
N ARG A 533 1.06 -14.07 26.80
CA ARG A 533 1.41 -14.98 27.90
C ARG A 533 2.22 -14.28 29.00
N THR A 534 3.27 -13.55 28.65
CA THR A 534 4.09 -12.81 29.62
C THR A 534 3.25 -11.79 30.38
N ARG A 535 2.35 -11.07 29.70
CA ARG A 535 1.45 -10.09 30.34
C ARG A 535 0.51 -10.76 31.33
N ALA A 536 -0.06 -11.92 30.97
CA ALA A 536 -0.93 -12.69 31.85
C ALA A 536 -0.20 -13.18 33.11
N LEU A 537 0.99 -13.77 32.95
CA LEU A 537 1.81 -14.24 34.08
C LEU A 537 2.23 -13.09 35.00
N LEU A 538 2.62 -11.94 34.43
CA LEU A 538 3.00 -10.77 35.21
C LEU A 538 1.81 -10.18 35.98
N ARG A 539 0.61 -10.15 35.35
CA ARG A 539 -0.63 -9.73 36.02
C ARG A 539 -0.96 -10.66 37.19
N GLU A 540 -0.99 -11.96 36.94
CA GLU A 540 -1.25 -12.99 37.96
C GLU A 540 -0.28 -12.83 39.15
N ALA A 541 1.02 -12.66 38.88
CA ALA A 541 2.02 -12.44 39.91
C ALA A 541 1.81 -11.11 40.67
N SER A 542 1.42 -10.04 39.98
CA SER A 542 1.18 -8.72 40.57
C SER A 542 -0.12 -8.63 41.38
N GLU A 543 -1.06 -9.54 41.13
CA GLU A 543 -2.33 -9.66 41.88
C GLU A 543 -2.17 -10.61 43.08
N THR A 544 -1.55 -11.77 42.87
CA THR A 544 -1.41 -12.83 43.88
C THR A 544 -0.21 -12.65 44.82
N GLY A 545 0.81 -11.91 44.40
CA GLY A 545 2.08 -11.78 45.12
C GLY A 545 3.05 -12.94 44.90
N GLN A 546 2.78 -13.85 43.96
CA GLN A 546 3.66 -14.99 43.64
C GLN A 546 4.85 -14.57 42.77
N LEU A 547 5.67 -13.63 43.26
CA LEU A 547 6.80 -13.06 42.53
C LEU A 547 7.86 -14.11 42.19
N ALA A 548 8.14 -15.05 43.10
CA ALA A 548 9.14 -16.10 42.91
C ALA A 548 8.84 -17.00 41.70
N LYS A 549 7.58 -17.42 41.54
CA LYS A 549 7.13 -18.25 40.42
C LYS A 549 7.29 -17.52 39.08
N PHE A 550 6.92 -16.23 39.06
CA PHE A 550 7.13 -15.40 37.88
C PHE A 550 8.63 -15.23 37.55
N ALA A 551 9.45 -14.96 38.57
CA ALA A 551 10.89 -14.77 38.42
C ALA A 551 11.57 -16.01 37.83
N GLN A 552 11.23 -17.21 38.28
CA GLN A 552 11.75 -18.46 37.73
C GLN A 552 11.43 -18.60 36.23
N ILE A 553 10.17 -18.38 35.85
CA ILE A 553 9.75 -18.44 34.43
C ILE A 553 10.45 -17.37 33.61
N TRP A 554 10.57 -16.15 34.15
CA TRP A 554 11.21 -15.02 33.49
C TRP A 554 12.71 -15.24 33.27
N ASN A 555 13.41 -15.74 34.28
CA ASN A 555 14.83 -16.05 34.22
C ASN A 555 15.09 -17.16 33.19
N TYR A 556 14.27 -18.22 33.21
CA TYR A 556 14.35 -19.30 32.22
C TYR A 556 14.12 -18.77 30.79
N ARG A 557 13.09 -17.95 30.59
CA ARG A 557 12.83 -17.28 29.31
C ARG A 557 14.01 -16.42 28.86
N THR A 558 14.59 -15.64 29.77
CA THR A 558 15.73 -14.75 29.49
C THR A 558 16.96 -15.56 29.09
N GLN A 559 17.22 -16.70 29.74
CA GLN A 559 18.31 -17.61 29.39
C GLN A 559 18.12 -18.19 27.98
N LEU A 560 16.91 -18.68 27.66
CA LEU A 560 16.59 -19.16 26.32
C LEU A 560 16.73 -18.07 25.26
N GLY A 561 16.28 -16.85 25.57
CA GLY A 561 16.44 -15.69 24.67
C GLY A 561 17.91 -15.37 24.40
N LYS A 562 18.77 -15.35 25.43
CA LYS A 562 20.22 -15.18 25.27
C LYS A 562 20.84 -16.30 24.42
N LYS A 563 20.42 -17.55 24.64
CA LYS A 563 20.88 -18.71 23.86
C LYS A 563 20.48 -18.58 22.39
N ARG A 564 19.21 -18.26 22.12
CA ARG A 564 18.70 -17.97 20.78
C ARG A 564 19.49 -16.85 20.10
N ASP A 565 19.66 -15.71 20.76
CA ASP A 565 20.32 -14.55 20.18
C ASP A 565 21.82 -14.82 19.92
N SER A 566 22.46 -15.71 20.69
CA SER A 566 23.85 -16.14 20.47
C SER A 566 24.05 -16.93 19.17
N TRP A 567 22.99 -17.55 18.63
CA TRP A 567 23.06 -18.26 17.34
C TRP A 567 23.12 -17.31 16.15
N ILE A 568 22.60 -16.08 16.27
CA ILE A 568 22.56 -15.12 15.15
C ILE A 568 23.95 -14.89 14.55
N PRO A 569 25.00 -14.46 15.32
CA PRO A 569 26.32 -14.23 14.73
C PRO A 569 26.97 -15.53 14.20
N ILE A 570 26.67 -16.68 14.81
CA ILE A 570 27.19 -17.99 14.37
C ILE A 570 26.63 -18.34 12.99
N LEU A 571 25.31 -18.24 12.82
CA LEU A 571 24.62 -18.52 11.55
C LEU A 571 25.00 -17.51 10.46
N GLN A 572 25.16 -16.23 10.82
CA GLN A 572 25.62 -15.20 9.87
C GLN A 572 27.02 -15.48 9.36
N ASN A 573 27.95 -15.84 10.25
CA ASN A 573 29.30 -16.21 9.84
C ASN A 573 29.30 -17.47 8.96
N GLN A 574 28.50 -18.48 9.28
CA GLN A 574 28.37 -19.69 8.46
C GLN A 574 27.82 -19.38 7.06
N MET A 575 26.76 -18.58 6.95
CA MET A 575 26.22 -18.17 5.65
C MET A 575 27.22 -17.34 4.84
N PHE A 576 27.96 -16.44 5.49
CA PHE A 576 29.01 -15.66 4.85
C PHE A 576 30.12 -16.55 4.30
N GLN A 577 30.58 -17.55 5.07
CA GLN A 577 31.57 -18.52 4.61
C GLN A 577 31.04 -19.35 3.42
N GLN A 578 29.79 -19.77 3.45
CA GLN A 578 29.16 -20.46 2.31
C GLN A 578 29.11 -19.57 1.06
N GLN A 579 28.78 -18.29 1.21
CA GLN A 579 28.73 -17.37 0.08
C GLN A 579 30.12 -17.11 -0.52
N ILE A 580 31.16 -16.99 0.32
CA ILE A 580 32.55 -16.91 -0.16
C ILE A 580 32.93 -18.18 -0.91
N ALA A 581 32.60 -19.36 -0.38
CA ALA A 581 32.87 -20.62 -1.04
C ALA A 581 32.18 -20.70 -2.41
N MET A 582 30.89 -20.35 -2.49
CA MET A 582 30.13 -20.32 -3.75
C MET A 582 30.70 -19.29 -4.73
N MET A 583 31.12 -18.11 -4.25
CA MET A 583 31.74 -17.09 -5.09
C MET A 583 33.08 -17.57 -5.66
N GLN A 584 33.91 -18.24 -4.86
CA GLN A 584 35.16 -18.83 -5.31
C GLN A 584 34.90 -19.92 -6.36
N THR A 585 33.92 -20.80 -6.13
CA THR A 585 33.52 -21.82 -7.12
C THR A 585 33.05 -21.16 -8.43
N ASN A 586 32.18 -20.14 -8.36
CA ASN A 586 31.68 -19.44 -9.53
C ASN A 586 32.78 -18.70 -10.30
N GLN A 587 33.74 -18.07 -9.60
CA GLN A 587 34.89 -17.42 -10.24
C GLN A 587 35.76 -18.45 -10.98
N GLN A 588 36.00 -19.62 -10.39
CA GLN A 588 36.75 -20.68 -11.07
C GLN A 588 35.98 -21.24 -12.27
N SER A 589 34.66 -21.42 -12.16
CA SER A 589 33.80 -21.83 -13.28
C SER A 589 33.82 -20.80 -14.41
N MET A 590 33.79 -19.50 -14.09
CA MET A 590 33.89 -18.43 -15.09
C MET A 590 35.26 -18.41 -15.76
N LEU A 591 36.36 -18.55 -15.01
CA LEU A 591 37.71 -18.64 -15.58
C LEU A 591 37.84 -19.83 -16.52
N LYS A 592 37.31 -21.00 -16.15
CA LYS A 592 37.28 -22.19 -17.02
C LYS A 592 36.43 -21.95 -18.26
N GLY A 593 35.23 -21.38 -18.11
CA GLY A 593 34.35 -21.05 -19.23
C GLY A 593 34.99 -20.06 -20.20
N SER A 594 35.65 -19.03 -19.68
CA SER A 594 36.41 -18.06 -20.48
C SER A 594 37.56 -18.74 -21.22
N ALA A 595 38.34 -19.59 -20.56
CA ALA A 595 39.43 -20.33 -21.19
C ALA A 595 38.93 -21.25 -22.32
N MET A 596 37.79 -21.93 -22.11
CA MET A 596 37.15 -22.77 -23.12
C MET A 596 36.65 -21.95 -24.32
N MET A 597 36.03 -20.79 -24.08
CA MET A 597 35.57 -19.90 -25.15
C MET A 597 36.75 -19.37 -25.98
N THR A 598 37.83 -18.93 -25.34
CA THR A 598 39.04 -18.50 -26.04
C THR A 598 39.62 -19.63 -26.89
N ALA A 599 39.69 -20.85 -26.35
CA ALA A 599 40.16 -22.01 -27.10
C ALA A 599 39.24 -22.36 -28.28
N LEU A 600 37.92 -22.23 -28.13
CA LEU A 600 36.95 -22.46 -29.20
C LEU A 600 37.12 -21.46 -30.34
N HIS A 601 37.30 -20.17 -30.02
CA HIS A 601 37.59 -19.14 -31.01
C HIS A 601 38.89 -19.43 -31.78
N MET A 602 39.93 -19.89 -31.07
CA MET A 602 41.18 -20.31 -31.71
C MET A 602 40.97 -21.50 -32.66
N LYS A 603 40.18 -22.51 -32.26
CA LYS A 603 39.85 -23.66 -33.11
C LYS A 603 39.07 -23.24 -34.37
N GLY A 604 38.08 -22.36 -34.23
CA GLY A 604 37.30 -21.84 -35.36
C GLY A 604 38.17 -21.08 -36.37
N ALA A 605 39.07 -20.22 -35.89
CA ALA A 605 40.00 -19.48 -36.75
C ALA A 605 41.03 -20.41 -37.43
N ALA A 606 41.55 -21.40 -36.70
CA ALA A 606 42.51 -22.35 -37.26
C ALA A 606 41.88 -23.27 -38.33
N SER A 607 40.66 -23.77 -38.10
CA SER A 607 39.94 -24.62 -39.05
C SER A 607 39.66 -23.92 -40.39
N ALA A 608 39.33 -22.63 -40.35
CA ALA A 608 39.19 -21.82 -41.57
C ALA A 608 40.50 -21.72 -42.35
N THR A 609 41.65 -21.71 -41.65
CA THR A 609 42.97 -21.64 -42.28
C THR A 609 43.37 -22.99 -42.89
N GLU A 610 43.05 -24.11 -42.22
CA GLU A 610 43.34 -25.46 -42.72
C GLU A 610 42.55 -25.81 -43.98
N THR A 611 41.30 -25.34 -44.09
CA THR A 611 40.46 -25.59 -45.29
C THR A 611 41.04 -24.94 -46.56
N LEU A 612 41.87 -23.90 -46.41
CA LEU A 612 42.50 -23.18 -47.53
C LEU A 612 43.87 -23.76 -47.94
N MET A 613 44.49 -24.58 -47.09
CA MET A 613 45.78 -25.22 -47.35
C MET A 613 45.54 -26.68 -47.73
N GLY A 614 45.46 -26.99 -49.03
CA GLY A 614 45.29 -28.36 -49.53
C GLY A 614 46.31 -29.34 -48.92
N PHE A 615 45.92 -30.62 -48.80
CA PHE A 615 46.52 -31.71 -48.01
C PHE A 615 47.99 -32.12 -48.29
N GLN A 616 48.92 -31.20 -48.53
CA GLN A 616 50.33 -31.47 -48.72
C GLN A 616 51.17 -30.60 -47.78
N GLY A 617 51.62 -31.16 -46.65
CA GLY A 617 52.40 -30.42 -45.65
C GLY A 617 53.00 -31.29 -44.53
N THR A 618 53.83 -30.67 -43.69
CA THR A 618 54.34 -31.26 -42.44
C THR A 618 53.23 -31.23 -41.41
N GLN A 619 52.95 -32.36 -40.75
CA GLN A 619 51.97 -32.39 -39.68
C GLN A 619 52.55 -31.81 -38.38
N TYR A 620 51.72 -31.10 -37.62
CA TYR A 620 52.03 -30.45 -36.36
C TYR A 620 51.23 -31.11 -35.22
N GLY A 621 51.81 -31.11 -34.02
CA GLY A 621 51.16 -31.64 -32.83
C GLY A 621 52.16 -32.12 -31.78
N ASN A 622 51.68 -32.84 -30.77
CA ASN A 622 52.51 -33.45 -29.75
C ASN A 622 51.82 -34.70 -29.15
N SER A 623 52.46 -35.32 -28.15
CA SER A 623 51.96 -36.54 -27.50
C SER A 623 50.62 -36.38 -26.75
N ILE A 624 50.15 -35.15 -26.52
CA ILE A 624 48.92 -34.86 -25.76
C ILE A 624 47.71 -34.73 -26.70
N ILE A 625 47.86 -34.07 -27.85
CA ILE A 625 46.76 -33.82 -28.81
C ILE A 625 46.84 -34.66 -30.08
N GLY A 626 47.91 -35.44 -30.26
CA GLY A 626 48.19 -36.14 -31.51
C GLY A 626 48.96 -35.24 -32.50
N PHE A 627 49.44 -35.83 -33.59
CA PHE A 627 50.20 -35.16 -34.65
C PHE A 627 49.37 -34.95 -35.92
N ASP A 628 48.05 -34.84 -35.83
CA ASP A 628 47.15 -34.85 -37.00
C ASP A 628 46.76 -33.45 -37.51
N HIS A 629 47.47 -32.39 -37.10
CA HIS A 629 47.16 -31.00 -37.50
C HIS A 629 48.02 -30.55 -38.68
N TRP A 630 47.43 -29.86 -39.65
CA TRP A 630 48.18 -29.39 -40.83
C TRP A 630 48.79 -28.00 -40.63
N THR A 631 48.35 -27.28 -39.59
CA THR A 631 48.91 -25.98 -39.22
C THR A 631 49.33 -25.94 -37.75
N ARG A 632 50.39 -25.18 -37.46
CA ARG A 632 50.81 -24.89 -36.08
C ARG A 632 49.71 -24.20 -35.27
N SER A 633 48.87 -23.38 -35.92
CA SER A 633 47.73 -22.71 -35.29
C SER A 633 46.65 -23.68 -34.84
N SER A 634 46.36 -24.72 -35.63
CA SER A 634 45.39 -25.79 -35.27
C SER A 634 45.91 -26.62 -34.10
N ALA A 635 47.18 -27.05 -34.14
CA ALA A 635 47.81 -27.74 -33.00
C ALA A 635 47.81 -26.88 -31.71
N ASN A 636 48.08 -25.57 -31.81
CA ASN A 636 48.02 -24.66 -30.66
C ASN A 636 46.59 -24.47 -30.13
N ALA A 637 45.59 -24.40 -31.02
CA ALA A 637 44.19 -24.28 -30.63
C ALA A 637 43.68 -25.53 -29.91
N ASP A 638 44.08 -26.71 -30.37
CA ASP A 638 43.74 -27.99 -29.74
C ASP A 638 44.46 -28.18 -28.40
N MET A 639 45.70 -27.72 -28.29
CA MET A 639 46.42 -27.65 -27.01
C MET A 639 45.73 -26.70 -26.02
N ALA A 640 45.29 -25.53 -26.47
CA ALA A 640 44.57 -24.57 -25.64
C ALA A 640 43.23 -25.14 -25.15
N TRP A 641 42.51 -25.85 -26.03
CA TRP A 641 41.28 -26.56 -25.67
C TRP A 641 41.53 -27.66 -24.65
N HIS A 642 42.54 -28.50 -24.86
CA HIS A 642 42.93 -29.56 -23.94
C HIS A 642 43.32 -29.00 -22.55
N ASN A 643 44.05 -27.89 -22.51
CA ASN A 643 44.42 -27.22 -21.26
C ASN A 643 43.20 -26.59 -20.57
N ALA A 644 42.27 -25.99 -21.32
CA ALA A 644 41.05 -25.43 -20.76
C ALA A 644 40.08 -26.52 -20.26
N SER A 645 39.97 -27.66 -20.96
CA SER A 645 39.13 -28.79 -20.55
C SER A 645 39.65 -29.46 -19.29
N ASN A 646 40.98 -29.61 -19.19
CA ASN A 646 41.67 -30.19 -18.05
C ASN A 646 42.03 -29.18 -16.97
N MET A 647 41.65 -27.91 -17.12
CA MET A 647 41.73 -26.94 -16.04
C MET A 647 40.86 -27.48 -14.91
N GLN A 648 41.52 -27.98 -13.88
CA GLN A 648 40.88 -28.52 -12.70
C GLN A 648 40.23 -27.30 -12.05
N VAL A 649 38.92 -27.17 -12.22
CA VAL A 649 38.13 -26.37 -11.29
C VAL A 649 38.46 -27.03 -9.98
N GLY A 650 39.16 -26.31 -9.11
CA GLY A 650 39.35 -26.76 -7.76
C GLY A 650 37.96 -26.86 -7.19
N ILE A 651 37.34 -28.02 -7.34
CA ILE A 651 36.41 -28.51 -6.35
C ILE A 651 37.32 -28.71 -5.14
N GLY A 652 37.71 -27.60 -4.49
CA GLY A 652 37.71 -27.57 -3.05
C GLY A 652 36.27 -27.94 -2.74
N LEU A 653 36.03 -29.25 -2.67
CA LEU A 653 34.82 -29.80 -2.10
C LEU A 653 34.71 -28.99 -0.84
N ALA A 654 33.69 -28.13 -0.75
CA ALA A 654 33.36 -27.46 0.48
C ALA A 654 33.48 -28.56 1.53
N ASP A 655 34.48 -28.45 2.39
CA ASP A 655 34.95 -29.58 3.19
C ASP A 655 33.70 -30.28 3.72
N PRO A 656 33.45 -31.57 3.41
CA PRO A 656 32.23 -32.23 3.85
C PRO A 656 32.00 -32.05 5.36
N SER A 657 33.09 -31.85 6.12
CA SER A 657 33.05 -31.46 7.53
C SER A 657 32.37 -30.11 7.77
N LEU A 658 32.61 -29.09 6.95
CA LEU A 658 32.02 -27.75 7.05
C LEU A 658 30.51 -27.77 6.81
N MET A 659 30.05 -28.57 5.84
CA MET A 659 28.61 -28.74 5.57
C MET A 659 27.91 -29.53 6.67
N SER A 660 28.54 -30.60 7.19
CA SER A 660 28.02 -31.37 8.33
C SER A 660 27.88 -30.52 9.59
N ASN A 661 28.93 -29.74 9.92
CA ASN A 661 28.95 -28.83 11.07
C ASN A 661 27.88 -27.73 10.97
N THR A 662 27.59 -27.25 9.76
CA THR A 662 26.54 -26.24 9.55
C THR A 662 25.15 -26.82 9.84
N ASN A 663 24.88 -28.05 9.41
CA ASN A 663 23.58 -28.68 9.64
C ASN A 663 23.34 -28.99 11.13
N GLU A 664 24.36 -29.47 11.85
CA GLU A 664 24.28 -29.68 13.30
C GLU A 664 24.04 -28.38 14.07
N THR A 665 24.78 -27.32 13.71
CA THR A 665 24.59 -25.97 14.28
C THR A 665 23.16 -25.48 14.06
N LEU A 666 22.65 -25.64 12.84
CA LEU A 666 21.30 -25.24 12.46
C LEU A 666 20.24 -26.02 13.25
N MET A 667 20.38 -27.35 13.35
CA MET A 667 19.46 -28.19 14.12
C MET A 667 19.47 -27.83 15.61
N GLN A 668 20.64 -27.50 16.17
CA GLN A 668 20.71 -27.04 17.55
C GLN A 668 20.04 -25.67 17.74
N ALA A 669 20.26 -24.73 16.83
CA ALA A 669 19.59 -23.43 16.86
C ALA A 669 18.06 -23.57 16.75
N LEU A 670 17.57 -24.48 15.91
CA LEU A 670 16.14 -24.79 15.79
C LEU A 670 15.56 -25.37 17.09
N ARG A 671 16.25 -26.30 17.74
CA ARG A 671 15.81 -26.85 19.04
C ARG A 671 15.73 -25.77 20.11
N ASP A 672 16.69 -24.86 20.16
CA ASP A 672 16.69 -23.77 21.13
C ASP A 672 15.59 -22.73 20.84
N GLU A 673 15.30 -22.47 19.56
CA GLU A 673 14.19 -21.63 19.12
C GLU A 673 12.82 -22.27 19.46
N GLU A 674 12.68 -23.58 19.29
CA GLU A 674 11.48 -24.33 19.70
C GLU A 674 11.29 -24.29 21.21
N ALA A 675 12.36 -24.46 21.98
CA ALA A 675 12.32 -24.32 23.43
C ALA A 675 11.90 -22.91 23.85
N PHE A 676 12.41 -21.87 23.18
CA PHE A 676 12.00 -20.49 23.43
C PHE A 676 10.51 -20.27 23.10
N LYS A 677 10.04 -20.78 21.95
CA LYS A 677 8.63 -20.70 21.54
C LYS A 677 7.68 -21.46 22.46
N ALA A 678 8.10 -22.57 23.04
CA ALA A 678 7.29 -23.32 24.01
C ALA A 678 7.10 -22.54 25.32
N VAL A 679 7.99 -21.58 25.62
CA VAL A 679 7.90 -20.68 26.78
C VAL A 679 7.12 -19.40 26.47
N GLU A 680 7.11 -18.95 25.21
CA GLU A 680 6.20 -17.89 24.72
C GLU A 680 4.76 -18.37 24.58
#